data_AF-A0A7V4W4L7-F1
#
_entry.id   AF-A0A7V4W4L7-F1
#
_cell.length_a   1.000
_cell.length_b   1.000
_cell.length_c   1.000
_cell.angle_alpha   90.00
_cell.angle_beta   90.00
_cell.angle_gamma   90.00
#
_symmetry.space_group_name_H-M   'P 1'
#
loop_
_entity.id
_entity.type
_entity.pdbx_description
1 polymer ?
#
loop_
_entity_poly.entity_id
_entity_poly.type
_entity_poly.pdbx_seq_one_letter_code
_entity_poly.pdbx_strand_id
1 'polypeptide(L)'
;MALGRKRTLVLGGISLAVLLAGWLFVDVAARRSSFCDNCHYMAPYVDQWKASTHLHVDCVQCHPTQRRDMFAQLVKYATGTYRPRPKAYVPDSACSQKDCHPDMAAAKPVTFSGITFPHAPHLAQERRGIRLHCASCHGFTHEAGHVAVDQRVCFLCHFEGQRPAETVGACGACHGAPGGMSAHGGFLFDMKTYVDSGVACSRCHLSVHEGDGAVGKEKCYACHISRVEEYGETKLVHEVHVTGMRARCLECHEPIRHGNVKVASVLEVSCESCHANLHGAAKEMYLGVGGKGAADTPSRMFAAQINCTGCHTQVLTRGGAAFLGQSNKTADPKACAACHDARYVPMVARWKQQGEVLAAEARRLASEGARLYAASKGAPEAASLAADLEFNARFLEQGHPVHNIEYAIRILQGSRSLLGKLGEVSGRAGEPSLRPAFAQDDFSYCTESCHGFIARPDPYDFQGVDVPHSYHVKSAGLTCDTCHEAGKHKALVLGSPKDCAPCHHDSAQASCARCHPRQEALYKGTLPAGLGMKAVPDTMAASVGCADCHDPTKSEALAEVAKSCEGCHDAQGSADLAAWRKDLAERRDRVRALEDEARLSLGLLTRRQAPTTSYSRRLQAVSDRVVYLDRAKGVHNYKAAAAELARAESELRVLVSEMTRGR
;
A
#
# COMPACT_ATOMS: atom_id res chain seq x y z
N MET A 1 -75.33 31.24 51.15
CA MET A 1 -74.60 30.01 50.72
C MET A 1 -74.13 30.01 49.25
N ALA A 2 -74.71 30.79 48.34
CA ALA A 2 -74.36 30.74 46.91
C ALA A 2 -72.99 31.37 46.53
N LEU A 3 -72.53 32.43 47.22
CA LEU A 3 -71.24 33.08 46.93
C LEU A 3 -70.01 32.27 47.36
N GLY A 4 -70.10 31.54 48.49
CA GLY A 4 -69.01 30.68 48.97
C GLY A 4 -68.73 29.51 48.02
N ARG A 5 -69.78 28.96 47.41
CA ARG A 5 -69.71 27.84 46.45
C ARG A 5 -69.13 28.25 45.09
N LYS A 6 -69.39 29.48 44.63
CA LYS A 6 -68.73 30.03 43.43
C LYS A 6 -67.24 30.31 43.65
N ARG A 7 -66.85 30.84 44.81
CA ARG A 7 -65.43 31.08 45.15
C ARG A 7 -64.63 29.78 45.29
N THR A 8 -65.18 28.74 45.92
CA THR A 8 -64.50 27.43 46.01
C THR A 8 -64.41 26.72 44.66
N LEU A 9 -65.40 26.86 43.77
CA LEU A 9 -65.33 26.34 42.40
C LEU A 9 -64.29 27.08 41.54
N VAL A 10 -64.18 28.41 41.67
CA VAL A 10 -63.16 29.20 40.96
C VAL A 10 -61.75 28.90 41.49
N LEU A 11 -61.57 28.83 42.81
CA LEU A 11 -60.28 28.46 43.41
C LEU A 11 -59.90 27.02 43.07
N GLY A 12 -60.84 26.07 43.10
CA GLY A 12 -60.61 24.69 42.66
C GLY A 12 -60.26 24.60 41.18
N GLY A 13 -60.91 25.40 40.32
CA GLY A 13 -60.58 25.50 38.89
C GLY A 13 -59.19 26.07 38.64
N ILE A 14 -58.79 27.12 39.37
CA ILE A 14 -57.44 27.70 39.29
C ILE A 14 -56.39 26.70 39.79
N SER A 15 -56.62 26.02 40.91
CA SER A 15 -55.70 24.99 41.43
C SER A 15 -55.55 23.84 40.44
N LEU A 16 -56.64 23.38 39.82
CA LEU A 16 -56.58 22.34 38.79
C LEU A 16 -55.84 22.82 37.53
N ALA A 17 -56.06 24.06 37.09
CA ALA A 17 -55.35 24.65 35.96
C ALA A 17 -53.84 24.80 36.24
N VAL A 18 -53.45 25.20 37.45
CA VAL A 18 -52.04 25.29 37.88
C VAL A 18 -51.41 23.90 37.94
N LEU A 19 -52.12 22.89 38.46
CA LEU A 19 -51.65 21.50 38.50
C LEU A 19 -51.48 20.93 37.09
N LEU A 20 -52.42 21.20 36.18
CA LEU A 20 -52.34 20.78 34.77
C LEU A 20 -51.22 21.49 34.02
N ALA A 21 -51.03 22.80 34.26
CA ALA A 21 -49.94 23.58 33.67
C ALA A 21 -48.57 23.11 34.19
N GLY A 22 -48.46 22.86 35.50
CA GLY A 22 -47.25 22.28 36.10
C GLY A 22 -46.95 20.89 35.59
N TRP A 23 -47.98 20.05 35.43
CA TRP A 23 -47.83 18.71 34.87
C TRP A 23 -47.40 18.74 33.39
N LEU A 24 -48.01 19.62 32.57
CA LEU A 24 -47.62 19.80 31.17
C LEU A 24 -46.18 20.33 31.06
N PHE A 25 -45.80 21.28 31.92
CA PHE A 25 -44.43 21.80 31.97
C PHE A 25 -43.42 20.69 32.28
N VAL A 26 -43.70 19.84 33.28
CA VAL A 26 -42.83 18.70 33.61
C VAL A 26 -42.78 17.69 32.46
N ASP A 27 -43.90 17.41 31.77
CA ASP A 27 -43.91 16.49 30.61
C ASP A 27 -43.09 17.02 29.43
N VAL A 28 -43.14 18.33 29.16
CA VAL A 28 -42.33 18.96 28.10
C VAL A 28 -40.86 19.03 28.51
N ALA A 29 -40.57 19.38 29.76
CA ALA A 29 -39.20 19.44 30.28
C ALA A 29 -38.53 18.06 30.26
N ALA A 30 -39.23 17.01 30.70
CA ALA A 30 -38.72 15.63 30.78
C ALA A 30 -38.41 15.00 29.40
N ARG A 31 -38.84 15.64 28.30
CA ARG A 31 -38.54 15.19 26.93
C ARG A 31 -37.28 15.84 26.35
N ARG A 32 -36.71 16.86 27.01
CA ARG A 32 -35.49 17.53 26.56
C ARG A 32 -34.26 16.86 27.14
N SER A 33 -33.18 16.78 26.37
CA SER A 33 -31.90 16.23 26.84
C SER A 33 -31.35 16.96 28.08
N SER A 34 -31.62 18.26 28.22
CA SER A 34 -31.19 19.06 29.37
C SER A 34 -31.81 18.61 30.71
N PHE A 35 -32.95 17.91 30.68
CA PHE A 35 -33.52 17.34 31.89
C PHE A 35 -32.66 16.19 32.42
N CYS A 36 -32.10 15.37 31.52
CA CYS A 36 -31.25 14.23 31.85
C CYS A 36 -29.90 14.64 32.45
N ASP A 37 -29.41 15.85 32.15
CA ASP A 37 -28.17 16.42 32.72
C ASP A 37 -28.24 16.56 34.26
N ASN A 38 -29.45 16.66 34.82
CA ASN A 38 -29.66 16.80 36.27
C ASN A 38 -29.53 15.47 37.04
N CYS A 39 -29.38 14.34 36.34
CA CYS A 39 -29.14 13.04 36.96
C CYS A 39 -27.64 12.73 36.92
N HIS A 40 -26.97 12.66 38.09
CA HIS A 40 -25.50 12.47 38.11
C HIS A 40 -25.02 11.19 37.41
N TYR A 41 -25.84 10.13 37.37
CA TYR A 41 -25.46 8.86 36.73
C TYR A 41 -25.62 8.90 35.20
N MET A 42 -26.28 9.94 34.68
CA MET A 42 -26.43 10.21 33.26
C MET A 42 -25.32 11.09 32.70
N ALA A 43 -24.59 11.82 33.55
CA ALA A 43 -23.52 12.74 33.16
C ALA A 43 -22.57 12.20 32.07
N PRO A 44 -21.94 11.00 32.20
CA PRO A 44 -21.02 10.51 31.17
C PRO A 44 -21.69 10.24 29.82
N TYR A 45 -22.97 9.88 29.81
CA TYR A 45 -23.73 9.66 28.59
C TYR A 45 -24.12 10.99 27.92
N VAL A 46 -24.49 11.98 28.73
CA VAL A 46 -24.83 13.33 28.27
C VAL A 46 -23.60 14.04 27.70
N ASP A 47 -22.45 13.92 28.35
CA ASP A 47 -21.19 14.53 27.87
C ASP A 47 -20.78 13.95 26.50
N GLN A 48 -20.88 12.64 26.32
CA GLN A 48 -20.61 12.03 25.02
C GLN A 48 -21.66 12.37 23.96
N TRP A 49 -22.93 12.55 24.35
CA TRP A 49 -23.97 12.99 23.42
C TRP A 49 -23.71 14.42 22.96
N LYS A 50 -23.33 15.33 23.88
CA LYS A 50 -22.91 16.70 23.58
C LYS A 50 -21.72 16.74 22.61
N ALA A 51 -20.80 15.77 22.70
CA ALA A 51 -19.65 15.64 21.81
C ALA A 51 -19.94 14.89 20.49
N SER A 52 -21.13 14.33 20.32
CA SER A 52 -21.48 13.53 19.14
C SER A 52 -22.08 14.37 18.02
N THR A 53 -22.14 13.81 16.81
CA THR A 53 -22.86 14.41 15.67
C THR A 53 -24.37 14.54 15.91
N HIS A 54 -24.90 13.92 16.97
CA HIS A 54 -26.32 13.89 17.31
C HIS A 54 -26.69 14.85 18.45
N LEU A 55 -25.83 15.81 18.80
CA LEU A 55 -26.06 16.78 19.90
C LEU A 55 -27.33 17.65 19.73
N HIS A 56 -27.91 17.66 18.54
CA HIS A 56 -29.15 18.39 18.22
C HIS A 56 -30.42 17.52 18.35
N VAL A 57 -30.27 16.25 18.71
CA VAL A 57 -31.38 15.28 18.84
C VAL A 57 -31.63 15.02 20.32
N ASP A 58 -32.87 15.23 20.78
CA ASP A 58 -33.22 14.96 22.18
C ASP A 58 -33.14 13.46 22.50
N CYS A 59 -32.62 13.10 23.69
CA CYS A 59 -32.41 11.72 24.12
C CYS A 59 -33.64 10.81 23.89
N VAL A 60 -34.84 11.33 24.15
CA VAL A 60 -36.11 10.58 24.05
C VAL A 60 -36.52 10.25 22.61
N GLN A 61 -35.95 10.92 21.61
CA GLN A 61 -36.20 10.60 20.20
C GLN A 61 -35.51 9.29 19.79
N CYS A 62 -34.36 8.99 20.41
CA CYS A 62 -33.63 7.73 20.23
C CYS A 62 -34.01 6.67 21.29
N HIS A 63 -34.31 7.12 22.53
CA HIS A 63 -34.72 6.28 23.64
C HIS A 63 -36.21 6.48 23.97
N PRO A 64 -37.13 5.89 23.17
CA PRO A 64 -38.56 6.08 23.37
C PRO A 64 -38.97 5.55 24.75
N THR A 65 -39.30 6.48 25.64
CA THR A 65 -39.59 6.19 27.05
C THR A 65 -41.03 6.59 27.34
N GLN A 66 -41.80 5.73 28.00
CA GLN A 66 -43.19 6.07 28.36
C GLN A 66 -43.21 6.97 29.60
N ARG A 67 -44.27 7.77 29.77
CA ARG A 67 -44.43 8.67 30.92
C ARG A 67 -44.28 7.96 32.28
N ARG A 68 -44.81 6.74 32.38
CA ARG A 68 -44.68 5.89 33.58
C ARG A 68 -43.22 5.50 33.88
N ASP A 69 -42.42 5.29 32.84
CA ASP A 69 -41.03 4.82 32.98
C ASP A 69 -40.15 5.98 33.47
N MET A 70 -40.38 7.19 32.95
CA MET A 70 -39.72 8.42 33.45
C MET A 70 -40.06 8.68 34.93
N PHE A 71 -41.33 8.53 35.31
CA PHE A 71 -41.74 8.67 36.71
C PHE A 71 -41.07 7.62 37.61
N ALA A 72 -41.03 6.36 37.16
CA ALA A 72 -40.34 5.31 37.89
C ALA A 72 -38.83 5.58 38.06
N GLN A 73 -38.18 6.16 37.05
CA GLN A 73 -36.77 6.55 37.15
C GLN A 73 -36.54 7.71 38.12
N LEU A 74 -37.44 8.69 38.16
CA LEU A 74 -37.39 9.77 39.14
C LEU A 74 -37.50 9.25 40.58
N VAL A 75 -38.42 8.30 40.82
CA VAL A 75 -38.56 7.64 42.13
C VAL A 75 -37.31 6.85 42.50
N LYS A 76 -36.73 6.09 41.55
CA LYS A 76 -35.48 5.35 41.77
C LYS A 76 -34.29 6.26 42.07
N TYR A 77 -34.20 7.40 41.38
CA TYR A 77 -33.19 8.41 41.64
C TYR A 77 -33.34 9.01 43.04
N ALA A 78 -34.54 9.45 43.41
CA ALA A 78 -34.83 10.04 44.72
C ALA A 78 -34.61 9.06 45.88
N THR A 79 -34.85 7.76 45.67
CA THR A 79 -34.66 6.71 46.68
C THR A 79 -33.27 6.09 46.66
N GLY A 80 -32.39 6.49 45.74
CA GLY A 80 -31.05 5.91 45.60
C GLY A 80 -31.03 4.46 45.07
N THR A 81 -32.16 3.93 44.59
CA THR A 81 -32.31 2.53 44.13
C THR A 81 -32.07 2.36 42.62
N TYR A 82 -31.49 3.36 41.96
CA TYR A 82 -31.18 3.35 40.53
C TYR A 82 -29.98 2.44 40.21
N ARG A 83 -29.90 1.96 38.96
CA ARG A 83 -28.75 1.18 38.48
C ARG A 83 -27.67 2.13 37.94
N PRO A 84 -26.42 2.06 38.41
CA PRO A 84 -25.34 2.95 37.93
C PRO A 84 -24.95 2.70 36.46
N ARG A 85 -25.37 1.57 35.88
CA ARG A 85 -25.25 1.27 34.45
C ARG A 85 -26.65 1.15 33.84
N PRO A 86 -27.27 2.27 33.42
CA PRO A 86 -28.58 2.23 32.79
C PRO A 86 -28.50 1.46 31.46
N LYS A 87 -29.41 0.51 31.26
CA LYS A 87 -29.60 -0.15 29.96
C LYS A 87 -30.79 0.51 29.28
N ALA A 88 -30.58 1.03 28.08
CA ALA A 88 -31.63 1.68 27.31
C ALA A 88 -31.82 0.95 25.98
N TYR A 89 -33.09 0.71 25.64
CA TYR A 89 -33.49 0.07 24.40
C TYR A 89 -33.64 1.14 23.31
N VAL A 90 -32.96 0.94 22.17
CA VAL A 90 -33.07 1.80 20.98
C VAL A 90 -33.62 0.93 19.84
N PRO A 91 -34.86 1.14 19.37
CA PRO A 91 -35.38 0.44 18.20
C PRO A 91 -34.83 1.04 16.90
N ASP A 92 -34.64 0.21 15.87
CA ASP A 92 -34.19 0.68 14.55
C ASP A 92 -35.12 1.75 13.97
N SER A 93 -36.42 1.67 14.27
CA SER A 93 -37.43 2.66 13.88
C SER A 93 -37.16 4.06 14.44
N ALA A 94 -36.41 4.17 15.54
CA ALA A 94 -36.01 5.47 16.09
C ALA A 94 -34.95 6.14 15.21
N CYS A 95 -34.07 5.35 14.58
CA CYS A 95 -33.08 5.83 13.63
C CYS A 95 -33.67 6.05 12.24
N SER A 96 -34.56 5.15 11.79
CA SER A 96 -35.14 5.15 10.45
C SER A 96 -36.34 6.09 10.28
N GLN A 97 -36.45 7.13 11.13
CA GLN A 97 -37.50 8.13 10.98
C GLN A 97 -37.27 8.95 9.71
N LYS A 98 -38.36 9.45 9.12
CA LYS A 98 -38.35 10.20 7.87
C LYS A 98 -37.39 11.40 7.91
N ASP A 99 -37.34 12.08 9.05
CA ASP A 99 -36.50 13.27 9.26
C ASP A 99 -35.10 12.93 9.84
N CYS A 100 -34.74 11.64 9.90
CA CYS A 100 -33.44 11.16 10.38
C CYS A 100 -32.73 10.35 9.28
N HIS A 101 -32.72 9.02 9.37
CA HIS A 101 -32.05 8.13 8.43
C HIS A 101 -33.03 7.21 7.67
N PRO A 102 -33.85 7.74 6.75
CA PRO A 102 -34.78 6.91 5.98
C PRO A 102 -34.01 5.93 5.08
N ASP A 103 -34.49 4.69 5.03
CA ASP A 103 -34.07 3.66 4.07
C ASP A 103 -32.56 3.33 4.05
N MET A 104 -31.93 3.22 5.23
CA MET A 104 -30.52 2.85 5.35
C MET A 104 -30.15 1.50 4.70
N ALA A 105 -31.10 0.56 4.63
CA ALA A 105 -30.90 -0.70 3.93
C ALA A 105 -30.81 -0.52 2.39
N ALA A 106 -31.33 0.57 1.83
CA ALA A 106 -31.23 0.93 0.41
C ALA A 106 -30.20 2.04 0.15
N ALA A 107 -29.58 2.58 1.20
CA ALA A 107 -28.58 3.65 1.08
C ALA A 107 -27.30 3.16 0.40
N LYS A 108 -26.62 4.09 -0.28
CA LYS A 108 -25.31 3.83 -0.90
C LYS A 108 -24.28 3.41 0.16
N PRO A 109 -23.26 2.62 -0.20
CA PRO A 109 -22.16 2.31 0.70
C PRO A 109 -21.52 3.58 1.24
N VAL A 110 -21.17 3.57 2.53
CA VAL A 110 -20.55 4.70 3.22
C VAL A 110 -19.08 4.42 3.45
N THR A 111 -18.26 5.46 3.48
CA THR A 111 -16.84 5.32 3.82
C THR A 111 -16.64 5.58 5.31
N PHE A 112 -16.04 4.62 6.01
CA PHE A 112 -15.71 4.72 7.42
C PHE A 112 -14.23 4.35 7.63
N SER A 113 -13.41 5.31 8.06
CA SER A 113 -11.97 5.10 8.30
C SER A 113 -11.21 4.42 7.14
N GLY A 114 -11.54 4.81 5.91
CA GLY A 114 -10.92 4.23 4.70
C GLY A 114 -11.51 2.88 4.25
N ILE A 115 -12.52 2.37 4.95
CA ILE A 115 -13.28 1.15 4.59
C ILE A 115 -14.57 1.56 3.89
N THR A 116 -14.92 0.88 2.80
CA THR A 116 -16.23 1.03 2.15
C THR A 116 -17.22 0.04 2.75
N PHE A 117 -18.24 0.52 3.46
CA PHE A 117 -19.21 -0.30 4.17
C PHE A 117 -20.62 -0.21 3.56
N PRO A 118 -21.18 -1.32 3.04
CA PRO A 118 -22.56 -1.37 2.58
C PRO A 118 -23.52 -1.87 3.68
N HIS A 119 -24.55 -1.08 4.02
CA HIS A 119 -25.55 -1.48 5.04
C HIS A 119 -26.50 -2.60 4.58
N ALA A 120 -26.89 -2.60 3.30
CA ALA A 120 -27.84 -3.56 2.73
C ALA A 120 -27.52 -5.04 3.03
N PRO A 121 -26.32 -5.57 2.71
CA PRO A 121 -26.00 -6.99 2.95
C PRO A 121 -25.88 -7.36 4.42
N HIS A 122 -25.70 -6.39 5.31
CA HIS A 122 -25.58 -6.59 6.76
C HIS A 122 -26.94 -6.56 7.46
N LEU A 123 -27.88 -5.73 6.99
CA LEU A 123 -29.21 -5.60 7.60
C LEU A 123 -30.29 -6.48 6.94
N ALA A 124 -30.12 -6.88 5.67
CA ALA A 124 -31.18 -7.57 4.93
C ALA A 124 -31.38 -9.05 5.32
N GLN A 125 -30.40 -9.70 5.92
CA GLN A 125 -30.44 -11.14 6.22
C GLN A 125 -29.77 -11.45 7.54
N GLU A 126 -30.21 -12.55 8.16
CA GLU A 126 -29.55 -13.10 9.33
C GLU A 126 -28.14 -13.58 8.97
N ARG A 127 -27.15 -13.24 9.81
CA ARG A 127 -25.75 -13.62 9.63
C ARG A 127 -25.33 -14.42 10.85
N ARG A 128 -24.92 -15.68 10.65
CA ARG A 128 -24.49 -16.60 11.73
C ARG A 128 -25.54 -16.76 12.84
N GLY A 129 -26.83 -16.72 12.49
CA GLY A 129 -27.94 -16.80 13.47
C GLY A 129 -28.16 -15.52 14.27
N ILE A 130 -27.62 -14.38 13.80
CA ILE A 130 -27.75 -13.07 14.42
C ILE A 130 -28.49 -12.15 13.47
N ARG A 131 -29.57 -11.53 13.97
CA ARG A 131 -30.21 -10.39 13.29
C ARG A 131 -29.56 -9.10 13.77
N LEU A 132 -28.89 -8.41 12.87
CA LEU A 132 -28.22 -7.15 13.18
C LEU A 132 -29.21 -5.99 13.21
N HIS A 133 -28.97 -5.06 14.13
CA HIS A 133 -29.72 -3.83 14.35
C HIS A 133 -28.78 -2.63 14.21
N CYS A 134 -29.31 -1.41 14.08
CA CYS A 134 -28.49 -0.20 14.05
C CYS A 134 -27.59 -0.12 15.31
N ALA A 135 -28.16 -0.45 16.47
CA ALA A 135 -27.48 -0.47 17.76
C ALA A 135 -26.41 -1.59 17.91
N SER A 136 -26.37 -2.57 16.99
CA SER A 136 -25.35 -3.61 16.99
C SER A 136 -23.96 -3.07 16.64
N CYS A 137 -23.92 -2.01 15.83
CA CYS A 137 -22.68 -1.34 15.42
C CYS A 137 -22.59 0.09 15.96
N HIS A 138 -23.71 0.83 16.01
CA HIS A 138 -23.76 2.21 16.48
C HIS A 138 -24.16 2.27 17.95
N GLY A 139 -23.27 2.73 18.82
CA GLY A 139 -23.62 2.90 20.21
C GLY A 139 -22.57 3.67 21.01
N PHE A 140 -22.77 3.65 22.32
CA PHE A 140 -21.85 4.25 23.26
C PHE A 140 -20.48 3.58 23.13
N THR A 141 -19.45 4.37 22.87
CA THR A 141 -18.06 3.93 22.89
C THR A 141 -17.29 4.87 23.81
N HIS A 142 -16.42 4.33 24.67
CA HIS A 142 -15.66 5.15 25.62
C HIS A 142 -14.75 6.18 24.93
N GLU A 143 -14.42 5.96 23.66
CA GLU A 143 -13.40 6.69 22.91
C GLU A 143 -13.97 7.54 21.76
N ALA A 144 -15.09 7.12 21.13
CA ALA A 144 -15.60 7.75 19.90
C ALA A 144 -16.97 8.44 20.07
N GLY A 145 -17.63 8.30 21.22
CA GLY A 145 -18.84 9.05 21.59
C GLY A 145 -20.11 8.20 21.69
N HIS A 146 -21.25 8.88 21.87
CA HIS A 146 -22.52 8.26 22.29
C HIS A 146 -23.21 7.42 21.19
N VAL A 147 -23.06 7.82 19.92
CA VAL A 147 -23.56 7.10 18.74
C VAL A 147 -22.42 6.96 17.74
N ALA A 148 -21.44 6.13 18.10
CA ALA A 148 -20.25 5.89 17.29
C ALA A 148 -20.15 4.41 16.90
N VAL A 149 -19.37 4.14 15.85
CA VAL A 149 -19.08 2.79 15.39
C VAL A 149 -17.74 2.35 15.94
N ASP A 150 -17.73 1.21 16.62
CA ASP A 150 -16.50 0.57 17.07
C ASP A 150 -15.99 -0.43 16.01
N GLN A 151 -14.81 -0.16 15.43
CA GLN A 151 -14.21 -1.01 14.39
C GLN A 151 -14.00 -2.46 14.84
N ARG A 152 -13.85 -2.72 16.14
CA ARG A 152 -13.64 -4.07 16.67
C ARG A 152 -14.83 -4.99 16.44
N VAL A 153 -16.04 -4.43 16.27
CA VAL A 153 -17.23 -5.21 15.90
C VAL A 153 -17.08 -5.84 14.51
N CYS A 154 -16.46 -5.11 13.57
CA CYS A 154 -16.16 -5.65 12.24
C CYS A 154 -15.20 -6.83 12.35
N PHE A 155 -14.16 -6.69 13.18
CA PHE A 155 -13.13 -7.71 13.35
C PHE A 155 -13.66 -8.98 14.00
N LEU A 156 -14.55 -8.85 14.99
CA LEU A 156 -15.25 -9.99 15.60
C LEU A 156 -15.95 -10.84 14.54
N CYS A 157 -16.79 -10.25 13.69
CA CYS A 157 -17.53 -11.05 12.72
C CYS A 157 -16.66 -11.63 11.59
N HIS A 158 -15.64 -10.88 11.15
CA HIS A 158 -14.85 -11.21 9.97
C HIS A 158 -13.56 -12.00 10.24
N PHE A 159 -13.09 -12.09 11.49
CA PHE A 159 -11.89 -12.84 11.86
C PHE A 159 -12.15 -13.98 12.86
N GLU A 160 -13.23 -13.95 13.64
CA GLU A 160 -13.54 -15.03 14.56
C GLU A 160 -13.64 -16.38 13.83
N GLY A 161 -12.90 -17.37 14.33
CA GLY A 161 -12.79 -18.70 13.74
C GLY A 161 -12.00 -18.79 12.43
N GLN A 162 -11.37 -17.69 11.98
CA GLN A 162 -10.50 -17.69 10.80
C GLN A 162 -9.04 -17.97 11.16
N ARG A 163 -8.25 -18.42 10.19
CA ARG A 163 -6.80 -18.56 10.35
C ARG A 163 -6.15 -17.17 10.41
N PRO A 164 -4.98 -16.99 11.06
CA PRO A 164 -4.36 -15.68 11.29
C PRO A 164 -4.19 -14.78 10.05
N ALA A 165 -4.01 -15.37 8.87
CA ALA A 165 -3.84 -14.66 7.58
C ALA A 165 -5.11 -14.61 6.71
N GLU A 166 -6.27 -14.95 7.26
CA GLU A 166 -7.53 -15.11 6.53
C GLU A 166 -8.65 -14.29 7.16
N THR A 167 -9.71 -14.08 6.38
CA THR A 167 -10.91 -13.35 6.81
C THR A 167 -12.13 -13.94 6.13
N VAL A 168 -13.31 -13.76 6.72
CA VAL A 168 -14.59 -14.04 6.08
C VAL A 168 -14.79 -13.02 4.96
N GLY A 169 -14.60 -13.49 3.72
CA GLY A 169 -14.60 -12.65 2.52
C GLY A 169 -13.19 -12.42 1.97
N ALA A 170 -13.05 -11.50 1.02
CA ALA A 170 -11.73 -11.09 0.51
C ALA A 170 -11.22 -9.87 1.28
N CYS A 171 -9.90 -9.75 1.49
CA CYS A 171 -9.29 -8.57 2.13
C CYS A 171 -9.75 -7.25 1.46
N GLY A 172 -9.85 -7.27 0.13
CA GLY A 172 -10.34 -6.18 -0.71
C GLY A 172 -11.80 -5.78 -0.51
N ALA A 173 -12.59 -6.55 0.25
CA ALA A 173 -13.99 -6.24 0.53
C ALA A 173 -14.14 -5.06 1.49
N CYS A 174 -13.15 -4.85 2.38
CA CYS A 174 -13.16 -3.78 3.36
C CYS A 174 -12.28 -2.61 2.88
N HIS A 175 -11.02 -2.89 2.55
CA HIS A 175 -10.04 -1.88 2.14
C HIS A 175 -9.25 -2.34 0.90
N GLY A 176 -8.86 -1.39 0.06
CA GLY A 176 -7.98 -1.65 -1.09
C GLY A 176 -6.53 -1.86 -0.68
N ALA A 177 -5.71 -2.27 -1.65
CA ALA A 177 -4.25 -2.22 -1.50
C ALA A 177 -3.79 -0.75 -1.40
N PRO A 178 -2.84 -0.42 -0.51
CA PRO A 178 -2.32 0.94 -0.42
C PRO A 178 -1.76 1.39 -1.78
N GLY A 179 -2.17 2.58 -2.22
CA GLY A 179 -1.66 3.20 -3.43
C GLY A 179 -0.31 3.86 -3.16
N GLY A 180 0.64 3.70 -4.10
CA GLY A 180 1.96 4.33 -4.04
C GLY A 180 3.08 3.40 -3.56
N MET A 181 4.31 3.91 -3.61
CA MET A 181 5.49 3.16 -3.17
C MET A 181 5.54 3.12 -1.64
N SER A 182 5.47 1.91 -1.07
CA SER A 182 5.63 1.65 0.35
C SER A 182 7.07 1.23 0.65
N ALA A 183 7.69 1.82 1.66
CA ALA A 183 9.05 1.47 2.07
C ALA A 183 9.03 0.33 3.10
N HIS A 184 9.77 -0.76 2.84
CA HIS A 184 10.01 -1.81 3.83
C HIS A 184 11.48 -2.24 3.79
N GLY A 185 12.20 -2.17 4.90
CA GLY A 185 13.63 -2.51 4.95
C GLY A 185 14.54 -1.70 4.02
N GLY A 186 14.18 -0.44 3.70
CA GLY A 186 14.96 0.43 2.79
C GLY A 186 14.65 0.26 1.30
N PHE A 187 13.69 -0.60 0.93
CA PHE A 187 13.25 -0.81 -0.45
C PHE A 187 11.86 -0.24 -0.69
N LEU A 188 11.66 0.33 -1.88
CA LEU A 188 10.38 0.84 -2.33
C LEU A 188 9.60 -0.27 -3.05
N PHE A 189 8.38 -0.54 -2.57
CA PHE A 189 7.47 -1.53 -3.14
C PHE A 189 6.22 -0.83 -3.67
N ASP A 190 5.87 -1.08 -4.92
CA ASP A 190 4.54 -0.74 -5.41
C ASP A 190 3.60 -1.94 -5.19
N MET A 191 2.73 -1.84 -4.18
CA MET A 191 1.79 -2.92 -3.83
C MET A 191 0.83 -3.23 -4.99
N LYS A 192 0.54 -2.24 -5.85
CA LYS A 192 -0.32 -2.42 -7.02
C LYS A 192 0.24 -3.48 -7.98
N THR A 193 1.56 -3.48 -8.19
CA THR A 193 2.22 -4.45 -9.07
C THR A 193 2.04 -5.90 -8.60
N TYR A 194 2.10 -6.14 -7.29
CA TYR A 194 1.94 -7.48 -6.71
C TYR A 194 0.49 -7.95 -6.71
N VAL A 195 -0.45 -7.03 -6.46
CA VAL A 195 -1.89 -7.30 -6.51
C VAL A 195 -2.35 -7.59 -7.93
N ASP A 196 -1.90 -6.79 -8.91
CA ASP A 196 -2.19 -7.01 -10.34
C ASP A 196 -1.62 -8.35 -10.84
N SER A 197 -0.52 -8.82 -10.24
CA SER A 197 0.10 -10.11 -10.55
C SER A 197 -0.58 -11.31 -9.86
N GLY A 198 -1.62 -11.08 -9.06
CA GLY A 198 -2.40 -12.13 -8.40
C GLY A 198 -1.71 -12.79 -7.20
N VAL A 199 -0.70 -12.15 -6.61
CA VAL A 199 -0.03 -12.66 -5.40
C VAL A 199 -0.98 -12.61 -4.20
N ALA A 200 -1.19 -13.74 -3.55
CA ALA A 200 -2.04 -13.80 -2.35
C ALA A 200 -1.41 -13.03 -1.18
N CYS A 201 -2.20 -12.19 -0.50
CA CYS A 201 -1.74 -11.34 0.60
C CYS A 201 -1.09 -12.13 1.74
N SER A 202 -1.59 -13.34 2.01
CA SER A 202 -1.08 -14.26 3.03
C SER A 202 0.34 -14.78 2.77
N ARG A 203 0.90 -14.55 1.58
CA ARG A 203 2.31 -14.82 1.29
C ARG A 203 3.25 -13.90 2.08
N CYS A 204 2.80 -12.68 2.37
CA CYS A 204 3.56 -11.67 3.10
C CYS A 204 2.91 -11.34 4.45
N HIS A 205 1.59 -11.31 4.55
CA HIS A 205 0.89 -11.06 5.81
C HIS A 205 0.55 -12.38 6.52
N LEU A 206 1.50 -12.90 7.29
CA LEU A 206 1.39 -14.20 7.98
C LEU A 206 0.37 -14.18 9.13
N SER A 207 0.17 -13.02 9.73
CA SER A 207 -0.94 -12.75 10.63
C SER A 207 -1.42 -11.32 10.45
N VAL A 208 -2.72 -11.16 10.24
CA VAL A 208 -3.39 -9.86 10.13
C VAL A 208 -4.28 -9.55 11.33
N HIS A 209 -4.45 -10.50 12.26
CA HIS A 209 -5.26 -10.28 13.44
C HIS A 209 -4.72 -11.04 14.66
N GLU A 210 -5.08 -10.56 15.84
CA GLU A 210 -4.74 -11.14 17.13
C GLU A 210 -5.98 -11.18 18.02
N GLY A 211 -6.14 -12.29 18.74
CA GLY A 211 -7.35 -12.61 19.49
C GLY A 211 -8.32 -13.46 18.68
N ASP A 212 -9.12 -14.26 19.37
CA ASP A 212 -10.08 -15.21 18.79
C ASP A 212 -11.54 -14.81 19.04
N GLY A 213 -11.78 -13.71 19.75
CA GLY A 213 -13.13 -13.27 20.10
C GLY A 213 -13.81 -14.14 21.16
N ALA A 214 -13.06 -14.94 21.92
CA ALA A 214 -13.65 -15.85 22.90
C ALA A 214 -14.55 -15.12 23.91
N VAL A 215 -15.64 -15.78 24.28
CA VAL A 215 -16.49 -15.39 25.40
C VAL A 215 -16.05 -16.21 26.61
N GLY A 216 -15.76 -15.57 27.73
CA GLY A 216 -15.54 -16.26 28.99
C GLY A 216 -16.83 -16.35 29.81
N LYS A 217 -16.97 -17.42 30.61
CA LYS A 217 -18.18 -17.63 31.45
C LYS A 217 -18.37 -16.52 32.48
N GLU A 218 -17.28 -15.86 32.89
CA GLU A 218 -17.30 -14.73 33.81
C GLU A 218 -18.08 -13.51 33.29
N LYS A 219 -18.13 -13.33 31.96
CA LYS A 219 -18.93 -12.27 31.33
C LYS A 219 -20.42 -12.45 31.60
N CYS A 220 -20.89 -13.70 31.67
CA CYS A 220 -22.27 -14.03 31.98
C CYS A 220 -22.65 -13.60 33.40
N TYR A 221 -21.71 -13.70 34.35
CA TYR A 221 -21.94 -13.37 35.76
C TYR A 221 -22.11 -11.87 36.04
N ALA A 222 -21.82 -11.02 35.06
CA ALA A 222 -22.13 -9.59 35.15
C ALA A 222 -23.65 -9.33 35.21
N CYS A 223 -24.48 -10.28 34.79
CA CYS A 223 -25.94 -10.17 34.83
C CYS A 223 -26.65 -11.42 35.39
N HIS A 224 -26.08 -12.61 35.27
CA HIS A 224 -26.69 -13.87 35.70
C HIS A 224 -26.01 -14.43 36.95
N ILE A 225 -26.80 -14.71 38.00
CA ILE A 225 -26.30 -15.33 39.24
C ILE A 225 -26.35 -16.87 39.14
N SER A 226 -27.40 -17.41 38.49
CA SER A 226 -27.54 -18.82 38.08
C SER A 226 -28.46 -18.85 36.86
N ARG A 227 -27.89 -19.16 35.69
CA ARG A 227 -28.53 -19.31 34.34
C ARG A 227 -27.43 -19.32 33.27
N VAL A 228 -26.53 -20.29 33.36
CA VAL A 228 -25.43 -20.47 32.40
C VAL A 228 -25.36 -21.90 31.87
N GLU A 229 -26.39 -22.73 32.13
CA GLU A 229 -26.45 -24.11 31.65
C GLU A 229 -26.46 -24.17 30.12
N GLU A 230 -27.12 -23.22 29.47
CA GLU A 230 -27.25 -23.09 28.00
C GLU A 230 -26.10 -22.28 27.38
N TYR A 231 -24.99 -22.07 28.10
CA TYR A 231 -23.84 -21.31 27.61
C TYR A 231 -23.31 -21.80 26.24
N GLY A 232 -23.38 -23.11 25.99
CA GLY A 232 -22.96 -23.71 24.72
C GLY A 232 -23.91 -23.46 23.54
N GLU A 233 -25.14 -23.02 23.79
CA GLU A 233 -26.17 -22.79 22.77
C GLU A 233 -26.04 -21.39 22.15
N THR A 234 -24.97 -21.18 21.37
CA THR A 234 -24.60 -19.86 20.81
C THR A 234 -25.74 -19.14 20.10
N LYS A 235 -26.57 -19.88 19.34
CA LYS A 235 -27.71 -19.29 18.62
C LYS A 235 -28.76 -18.72 19.59
N LEU A 236 -29.11 -19.48 20.63
CA LEU A 236 -30.06 -19.06 21.64
C LEU A 236 -29.53 -17.85 22.43
N VAL A 237 -28.25 -17.86 22.79
CA VAL A 237 -27.60 -16.76 23.48
C VAL A 237 -27.68 -15.47 22.65
N HIS A 238 -27.36 -15.52 21.35
CA HIS A 238 -27.47 -14.36 20.47
C HIS A 238 -28.91 -13.92 20.20
N GLU A 239 -29.86 -14.84 20.08
CA GLU A 239 -31.27 -14.52 19.88
C GLU A 239 -31.83 -13.73 21.08
N VAL A 240 -31.57 -14.19 22.30
CA VAL A 240 -32.05 -13.51 23.51
C VAL A 240 -31.29 -12.20 23.75
N HIS A 241 -29.95 -12.23 23.73
CA HIS A 241 -29.15 -11.10 24.20
C HIS A 241 -28.90 -10.05 23.11
N VAL A 242 -28.57 -10.46 21.88
CA VAL A 242 -28.23 -9.52 20.79
C VAL A 242 -29.48 -9.12 20.01
N THR A 243 -30.31 -10.07 19.61
CA THR A 243 -31.53 -9.77 18.83
C THR A 243 -32.64 -9.20 19.71
N GLY A 244 -32.94 -9.85 20.84
CA GLY A 244 -34.00 -9.43 21.76
C GLY A 244 -33.63 -8.21 22.62
N MET A 245 -32.53 -8.34 23.37
CA MET A 245 -32.11 -7.32 24.36
C MET A 245 -31.17 -6.23 23.81
N ARG A 246 -30.66 -6.39 22.58
CA ARG A 246 -29.69 -5.48 21.93
C ARG A 246 -28.43 -5.23 22.74
N ALA A 247 -27.93 -6.28 23.40
CA ALA A 247 -26.61 -6.28 24.01
C ALA A 247 -25.53 -6.08 22.96
N ARG A 248 -24.50 -5.30 23.29
CA ARG A 248 -23.36 -5.06 22.40
C ARG A 248 -22.42 -6.25 22.41
N CYS A 249 -21.83 -6.55 21.26
CA CYS A 249 -20.96 -7.72 21.07
C CYS A 249 -19.79 -7.76 22.06
N LEU A 250 -19.13 -6.60 22.28
CA LEU A 250 -17.96 -6.45 23.16
C LEU A 250 -18.31 -6.45 24.67
N GLU A 251 -19.59 -6.57 25.05
CA GLU A 251 -19.94 -6.84 26.44
C GLU A 251 -19.71 -8.31 26.82
N CYS A 252 -19.63 -9.19 25.81
CA CYS A 252 -19.43 -10.62 25.99
C CYS A 252 -18.15 -11.12 25.32
N HIS A 253 -17.85 -10.68 24.11
CA HIS A 253 -16.68 -11.11 23.36
C HIS A 253 -15.43 -10.31 23.74
N GLU A 254 -14.30 -11.01 23.87
CA GLU A 254 -12.99 -10.37 23.88
C GLU A 254 -12.69 -9.68 22.53
N PRO A 255 -12.03 -8.52 22.51
CA PRO A 255 -11.80 -7.79 21.27
C PRO A 255 -10.74 -8.49 20.39
N ILE A 256 -11.03 -8.61 19.09
CA ILE A 256 -10.02 -8.96 18.08
C ILE A 256 -9.33 -7.68 17.62
N ARG A 257 -7.99 -7.69 17.59
CA ARG A 257 -7.18 -6.60 17.02
C ARG A 257 -6.82 -6.95 15.59
N HIS A 258 -6.96 -5.99 14.68
CA HIS A 258 -6.59 -6.16 13.27
C HIS A 258 -5.49 -5.15 12.90
N GLY A 259 -4.52 -5.59 12.10
CA GLY A 259 -3.39 -4.79 11.62
C GLY A 259 -2.26 -5.66 11.09
N ASN A 260 -1.07 -5.08 10.89
CA ASN A 260 0.13 -5.83 10.52
C ASN A 260 0.73 -6.55 11.73
N VAL A 261 -0.02 -7.50 12.32
CA VAL A 261 0.34 -8.24 13.54
C VAL A 261 1.61 -9.06 13.32
N LYS A 262 1.66 -9.81 12.21
CA LYS A 262 2.87 -10.50 11.76
C LYS A 262 2.96 -10.44 10.24
N VAL A 263 3.83 -9.58 9.76
CA VAL A 263 4.30 -9.62 8.36
C VAL A 263 5.49 -10.56 8.34
N ALA A 264 5.64 -11.34 7.27
CA ALA A 264 6.77 -12.22 7.05
C ALA A 264 8.06 -11.39 7.16
N SER A 265 8.68 -11.40 8.34
CA SER A 265 10.02 -10.88 8.51
C SER A 265 10.97 -12.00 8.13
N VAL A 266 12.00 -11.68 7.36
CA VAL A 266 12.95 -12.69 6.89
C VAL A 266 13.81 -13.24 8.05
N LEU A 267 13.72 -12.62 9.23
CA LEU A 267 14.34 -13.07 10.48
C LEU A 267 13.50 -14.09 11.25
N GLU A 268 12.20 -14.23 10.95
CA GLU A 268 11.29 -15.20 11.58
C GLU A 268 10.95 -16.38 10.66
N VAL A 269 11.90 -16.80 9.83
CA VAL A 269 11.85 -18.19 9.34
C VAL A 269 12.15 -19.06 10.57
N SER A 270 11.12 -19.61 11.23
CA SER A 270 11.32 -20.71 12.18
C SER A 270 11.95 -21.86 11.41
N CYS A 271 13.28 -21.92 11.51
CA CYS A 271 14.12 -22.87 10.79
C CYS A 271 13.77 -24.31 11.22
N GLU A 272 13.25 -24.46 12.44
CA GLU A 272 12.86 -25.72 13.07
C GLU A 272 11.69 -26.41 12.36
N SER A 273 10.85 -25.65 11.66
CA SER A 273 9.67 -26.20 10.98
C SER A 273 10.02 -27.04 9.73
N CYS A 274 11.25 -26.94 9.20
CA CYS A 274 11.65 -27.69 8.00
C CYS A 274 13.07 -28.28 8.04
N HIS A 275 14.04 -27.80 8.84
CA HIS A 275 15.38 -28.41 8.91
C HIS A 275 16.09 -28.25 10.27
N ALA A 276 16.58 -29.38 10.83
CA ALA A 276 17.48 -29.39 11.99
C ALA A 276 18.97 -29.29 11.63
N ASN A 277 19.34 -29.41 10.34
CA ASN A 277 20.74 -29.41 9.87
C ASN A 277 20.85 -28.93 8.41
N LEU A 278 20.82 -27.62 8.15
CA LEU A 278 21.21 -27.09 6.82
C LEU A 278 22.02 -25.79 6.90
N HIS A 279 23.31 -25.95 6.60
CA HIS A 279 24.29 -25.03 5.98
C HIS A 279 24.18 -23.53 6.27
N GLY A 280 24.85 -23.09 7.35
CA GLY A 280 25.00 -21.67 7.72
C GLY A 280 25.49 -20.79 6.57
N ALA A 281 26.50 -21.22 5.81
CA ALA A 281 27.11 -20.40 4.75
C ALA A 281 26.13 -20.00 3.63
N ALA A 282 25.21 -20.87 3.21
CA ALA A 282 24.24 -20.55 2.16
C ALA A 282 23.20 -19.53 2.65
N LYS A 283 22.78 -19.66 3.92
CA LYS A 283 21.91 -18.69 4.59
C LYS A 283 22.62 -17.35 4.70
N GLU A 284 23.82 -17.32 5.27
CA GLU A 284 24.63 -16.12 5.44
C GLU A 284 24.93 -15.44 4.10
N MET A 285 25.20 -16.20 3.04
CA MET A 285 25.34 -15.68 1.67
C MET A 285 24.05 -14.99 1.21
N TYR A 286 22.89 -15.63 1.38
CA TYR A 286 21.59 -15.07 1.00
C TYR A 286 21.23 -13.79 1.79
N LEU A 287 21.54 -13.79 3.09
CA LEU A 287 21.43 -12.64 4.00
C LEU A 287 22.44 -11.53 3.68
N GLY A 288 23.54 -11.88 3.03
CA GLY A 288 24.61 -10.97 2.70
C GLY A 288 25.50 -10.59 3.89
N VAL A 289 25.78 -11.54 4.78
CA VAL A 289 26.57 -11.32 6.01
C VAL A 289 27.69 -12.36 6.15
N GLY A 290 28.67 -12.08 7.00
CA GLY A 290 29.70 -13.05 7.44
C GLY A 290 31.04 -12.97 6.68
N GLY A 291 31.07 -12.43 5.47
CA GLY A 291 32.27 -12.23 4.66
C GLY A 291 33.31 -11.31 5.32
N LYS A 292 34.57 -11.71 5.33
CA LYS A 292 35.67 -10.96 5.95
C LYS A 292 36.19 -9.89 5.00
N GLY A 293 36.30 -8.65 5.51
CA GLY A 293 36.73 -7.51 4.71
C GLY A 293 35.73 -7.07 3.63
N ALA A 294 34.48 -7.54 3.70
CA ALA A 294 33.40 -7.14 2.80
C ALA A 294 32.23 -6.55 3.59
N ALA A 295 31.65 -5.46 3.07
CA ALA A 295 30.49 -4.84 3.69
C ALA A 295 29.24 -5.71 3.48
N ASP A 296 28.43 -5.85 4.53
CA ASP A 296 27.19 -6.61 4.49
C ASP A 296 26.27 -6.07 3.39
N THR A 297 25.81 -6.98 2.52
CA THR A 297 25.03 -6.63 1.32
C THR A 297 23.99 -7.71 1.06
N PRO A 298 22.76 -7.57 1.60
CA PRO A 298 21.72 -8.58 1.42
C PRO A 298 21.34 -8.80 -0.04
N SER A 299 20.94 -10.02 -0.38
CA SER A 299 20.54 -10.30 -1.77
C SER A 299 19.28 -9.52 -2.13
N ARG A 300 19.11 -9.20 -3.41
CA ARG A 300 17.90 -8.49 -3.88
C ARG A 300 16.62 -9.30 -3.65
N MET A 301 16.73 -10.62 -3.70
CA MET A 301 15.62 -11.54 -3.46
C MET A 301 15.28 -11.61 -1.95
N PHE A 302 16.30 -11.59 -1.09
CA PHE A 302 16.12 -11.48 0.36
C PHE A 302 15.45 -10.14 0.73
N ALA A 303 15.93 -9.05 0.15
CA ALA A 303 15.32 -7.73 0.29
C ALA A 303 13.85 -7.70 -0.15
N ALA A 304 13.51 -8.49 -1.17
CA ALA A 304 12.14 -8.68 -1.65
C ALA A 304 11.35 -9.74 -0.86
N GLN A 305 11.84 -10.18 0.30
CA GLN A 305 11.21 -11.17 1.19
C GLN A 305 10.94 -12.55 0.57
N ILE A 306 11.67 -12.91 -0.49
CA ILE A 306 11.58 -14.24 -1.07
C ILE A 306 12.25 -15.24 -0.11
N ASN A 307 11.53 -16.30 0.24
CA ASN A 307 12.06 -17.39 1.06
C ASN A 307 12.64 -18.52 0.19
N CYS A 308 13.33 -19.47 0.82
CA CYS A 308 14.02 -20.56 0.15
C CYS A 308 13.08 -21.40 -0.75
N THR A 309 11.83 -21.62 -0.31
CA THR A 309 10.84 -22.42 -1.04
C THR A 309 10.30 -21.74 -2.30
N GLY A 310 10.52 -20.42 -2.45
CA GLY A 310 10.21 -19.70 -3.68
C GLY A 310 11.06 -20.16 -4.87
N CYS A 311 12.28 -20.66 -4.61
CA CYS A 311 13.18 -21.17 -5.66
C CYS A 311 13.34 -22.70 -5.59
N HIS A 312 13.40 -23.28 -4.38
CA HIS A 312 13.63 -24.71 -4.15
C HIS A 312 12.31 -25.50 -4.10
N THR A 313 11.79 -25.85 -5.28
CA THR A 313 10.45 -26.43 -5.45
C THR A 313 10.43 -27.93 -5.74
N GLN A 314 11.51 -28.52 -6.28
CA GLN A 314 11.53 -29.93 -6.70
C GLN A 314 12.14 -30.85 -5.63
N VAL A 315 11.47 -31.92 -5.23
CA VAL A 315 12.03 -32.93 -4.30
C VAL A 315 12.98 -33.87 -5.05
N LEU A 316 14.26 -33.95 -4.65
CA LEU A 316 15.16 -34.99 -5.15
C LEU A 316 14.73 -36.36 -4.65
N THR A 317 14.46 -37.29 -5.56
CA THR A 317 14.42 -38.73 -5.29
C THR A 317 15.72 -39.34 -5.80
N ARG A 318 16.64 -39.68 -4.89
CA ARG A 318 17.85 -40.44 -5.24
C ARG A 318 17.64 -41.89 -4.83
N GLY A 319 17.49 -42.80 -5.80
CA GLY A 319 17.42 -44.24 -5.53
C GLY A 319 16.10 -44.77 -4.95
N GLY A 320 14.96 -44.21 -5.32
CA GLY A 320 13.65 -44.85 -5.10
C GLY A 320 13.10 -44.89 -3.66
N ALA A 321 13.83 -44.40 -2.66
CA ALA A 321 13.31 -44.20 -1.31
C ALA A 321 13.42 -42.72 -0.91
N ALA A 322 12.29 -42.06 -0.71
CA ALA A 322 12.24 -40.77 -0.03
C ALA A 322 12.63 -41.01 1.43
N PHE A 323 13.82 -40.54 1.83
CA PHE A 323 14.27 -40.62 3.22
C PHE A 323 13.34 -39.75 4.07
N LEU A 324 12.72 -40.35 5.08
CA LEU A 324 11.80 -39.72 6.02
C LEU A 324 12.37 -38.38 6.52
N GLY A 325 11.72 -37.27 6.14
CA GLY A 325 11.94 -35.95 6.72
C GLY A 325 13.03 -35.06 6.09
N GLN A 326 13.72 -35.48 5.02
CA GLN A 326 14.66 -34.60 4.30
C GLN A 326 14.34 -34.55 2.81
N SER A 327 13.42 -33.66 2.43
CA SER A 327 13.30 -33.27 1.02
C SER A 327 14.40 -32.25 0.72
N ASN A 328 15.58 -32.70 0.28
CA ASN A 328 16.54 -31.80 -0.36
C ASN A 328 15.90 -31.32 -1.66
N LYS A 329 15.23 -30.17 -1.59
CA LYS A 329 14.57 -29.60 -2.75
C LYS A 329 15.60 -28.87 -3.61
N THR A 330 15.71 -29.21 -4.89
CA THR A 330 16.56 -28.47 -5.83
C THR A 330 15.85 -27.23 -6.34
N ALA A 331 16.64 -26.20 -6.62
CA ALA A 331 16.13 -25.02 -7.30
C ALA A 331 15.71 -25.38 -8.73
N ASP A 332 14.46 -25.10 -9.08
CA ASP A 332 13.94 -25.29 -10.44
C ASP A 332 14.07 -23.97 -11.21
N PRO A 333 14.78 -23.91 -12.35
CA PRO A 333 14.81 -22.72 -13.20
C PRO A 333 13.41 -22.22 -13.62
N LYS A 334 12.40 -23.10 -13.66
CA LYS A 334 11.00 -22.72 -13.92
C LYS A 334 10.38 -21.95 -12.76
N ALA A 335 10.86 -22.09 -11.53
CA ALA A 335 10.37 -21.32 -10.38
C ALA A 335 10.62 -19.82 -10.57
N CYS A 336 11.69 -19.45 -11.28
CA CYS A 336 11.98 -18.07 -11.64
C CYS A 336 10.89 -17.47 -12.54
N ALA A 337 10.36 -18.26 -13.48
CA ALA A 337 9.34 -17.82 -14.44
C ALA A 337 7.95 -17.59 -13.80
N ALA A 338 7.75 -18.01 -12.55
CA ALA A 338 6.52 -17.72 -11.81
C ALA A 338 6.46 -16.25 -11.34
N CYS A 339 7.62 -15.60 -11.15
CA CYS A 339 7.72 -14.22 -10.68
C CYS A 339 8.38 -13.27 -11.70
N HIS A 340 9.19 -13.80 -12.60
CA HIS A 340 9.93 -13.04 -13.60
C HIS A 340 9.58 -13.47 -15.03
N ASP A 341 9.86 -12.62 -16.00
CA ASP A 341 9.75 -12.99 -17.41
C ASP A 341 10.81 -14.04 -17.82
N ALA A 342 10.60 -14.68 -18.97
CA ALA A 342 11.44 -15.79 -19.44
C ALA A 342 12.93 -15.43 -19.62
N ARG A 343 13.30 -14.16 -19.75
CA ARG A 343 14.70 -13.72 -19.91
C ARG A 343 15.53 -13.92 -18.62
N TYR A 344 14.88 -14.05 -17.47
CA TYR A 344 15.54 -14.25 -16.18
C TYR A 344 15.98 -15.71 -15.95
N VAL A 345 15.37 -16.68 -16.62
CA VAL A 345 15.69 -18.11 -16.47
C VAL A 345 17.17 -18.42 -16.79
N PRO A 346 17.75 -17.99 -17.94
CA PRO A 346 19.16 -18.25 -18.25
C PRO A 346 20.14 -17.51 -17.32
N MET A 347 19.70 -16.44 -16.64
CA MET A 347 20.54 -15.65 -15.73
C MET A 347 21.04 -16.49 -14.54
N VAL A 348 20.22 -17.41 -14.02
CA VAL A 348 20.61 -18.31 -12.92
C VAL A 348 21.77 -19.22 -13.32
N ALA A 349 21.76 -19.74 -14.54
CA ALA A 349 22.85 -20.57 -15.05
C ALA A 349 24.15 -19.75 -15.14
N ARG A 350 24.07 -18.50 -15.59
CA ARG A 350 25.22 -17.58 -15.61
C ARG A 350 25.75 -17.29 -14.21
N TRP A 351 24.88 -17.03 -13.24
CA TRP A 351 25.31 -16.79 -11.85
C TRP A 351 25.99 -17.99 -11.21
N LYS A 352 25.54 -19.21 -11.53
CA LYS A 352 26.23 -20.44 -11.08
C LYS A 352 27.65 -20.51 -11.63
N GLN A 353 27.81 -20.32 -12.94
CA GLN A 353 29.12 -20.31 -13.60
C GLN A 353 30.03 -19.21 -13.05
N GLN A 354 29.51 -17.98 -12.92
CA GLN A 354 30.26 -16.86 -12.32
C GLN A 354 30.64 -17.17 -10.87
N GLY A 355 29.75 -17.79 -10.11
CA GLY A 355 30.01 -18.22 -8.74
C GLY A 355 31.15 -19.23 -8.62
N GLU A 356 31.22 -20.21 -9.53
CA GLU A 356 32.33 -21.17 -9.58
C GLU A 356 33.67 -20.48 -9.83
N VAL A 357 33.70 -19.48 -10.73
CA VAL A 357 34.89 -18.66 -10.99
C VAL A 357 35.29 -17.86 -9.75
N LEU A 358 34.33 -17.24 -9.04
CA LEU A 358 34.60 -16.49 -7.81
C LEU A 358 35.16 -17.39 -6.70
N ALA A 359 34.57 -18.57 -6.50
CA ALA A 359 35.03 -19.52 -5.49
C ALA A 359 36.42 -20.09 -5.82
N ALA A 360 36.72 -20.34 -7.09
CA ALA A 360 38.04 -20.78 -7.54
C ALA A 360 39.12 -19.70 -7.27
N GLU A 361 38.84 -18.44 -7.62
CA GLU A 361 39.78 -17.35 -7.36
C GLU A 361 39.97 -17.10 -5.86
N ALA A 362 38.91 -17.17 -5.06
CA ALA A 362 39.02 -17.04 -3.60
C ALA A 362 39.94 -18.13 -2.99
N ARG A 363 39.82 -19.38 -3.46
CA ARG A 363 40.74 -20.46 -3.06
C ARG A 363 42.19 -20.19 -3.45
N ARG A 364 42.43 -19.60 -4.62
CA ARG A 364 43.76 -19.19 -5.03
C ARG A 364 44.33 -18.10 -4.12
N LEU A 365 43.54 -17.07 -3.81
CA LEU A 365 43.93 -16.00 -2.88
C LEU A 365 44.22 -16.55 -1.47
N ALA A 366 43.44 -17.50 -0.98
CA ALA A 366 43.69 -18.17 0.30
C ALA A 366 45.00 -18.98 0.29
N SER A 367 45.28 -19.69 -0.81
CA SER A 367 46.54 -20.44 -0.98
C SER A 367 47.76 -19.52 -0.99
N GLU A 368 47.64 -18.37 -1.65
CA GLU A 368 48.69 -17.35 -1.65
C GLU A 368 48.85 -16.69 -0.26
N GLY A 369 47.74 -16.41 0.42
CA GLY A 369 47.76 -15.93 1.80
C GLY A 369 48.49 -16.88 2.75
N ALA A 370 48.27 -18.19 2.63
CA ALA A 370 48.98 -19.19 3.42
C ALA A 370 50.51 -19.16 3.16
N ARG A 371 50.94 -18.91 1.92
CA ARG A 371 52.37 -18.76 1.58
C ARG A 371 52.98 -17.49 2.19
N LEU A 372 52.28 -16.36 2.10
CA LEU A 372 52.74 -15.10 2.69
C LEU A 372 52.79 -15.17 4.22
N TYR A 373 51.85 -15.87 4.85
CA TYR A 373 51.87 -16.14 6.28
C TYR A 373 53.09 -16.98 6.69
N ALA A 374 53.42 -18.04 5.94
CA ALA A 374 54.64 -18.81 6.21
C ALA A 374 55.92 -17.95 6.10
N ALA A 375 55.93 -16.96 5.20
CA ALA A 375 57.04 -16.02 5.04
C ALA A 375 57.12 -14.95 6.14
N SER A 376 56.02 -14.64 6.84
CA SER A 376 55.97 -13.61 7.89
C SER A 376 56.55 -14.05 9.23
N LYS A 377 57.08 -15.28 9.33
CA LYS A 377 57.63 -15.89 10.56
C LYS A 377 56.62 -15.93 11.72
N GLY A 378 55.32 -16.03 11.40
CA GLY A 378 54.28 -16.23 12.41
C GLY A 378 53.79 -14.95 13.09
N ALA A 379 53.89 -13.79 12.44
CA ALA A 379 53.31 -12.55 12.96
C ALA A 379 51.79 -12.74 13.26
N PRO A 380 51.29 -12.37 14.45
CA PRO A 380 49.89 -12.56 14.83
C PRO A 380 48.88 -11.91 13.87
N GLU A 381 49.21 -10.72 13.36
CA GLU A 381 48.40 -10.02 12.37
C GLU A 381 48.33 -10.77 11.04
N ALA A 382 49.46 -11.33 10.58
CA ALA A 382 49.51 -12.15 9.37
C ALA A 382 48.70 -13.45 9.51
N ALA A 383 48.66 -14.03 10.72
CA ALA A 383 47.85 -15.22 11.01
C ALA A 383 46.35 -14.92 10.86
N SER A 384 45.89 -13.78 11.40
CA SER A 384 44.49 -13.36 11.28
C SER A 384 44.08 -13.11 9.83
N LEU A 385 44.91 -12.40 9.06
CA LEU A 385 44.64 -12.09 7.65
C LEU A 385 44.57 -13.36 6.79
N ALA A 386 45.48 -14.31 7.01
CA ALA A 386 45.46 -15.60 6.31
C ALA A 386 44.23 -16.44 6.68
N ALA A 387 43.81 -16.44 7.95
CA ALA A 387 42.61 -17.13 8.40
C ALA A 387 41.33 -16.51 7.79
N ASP A 388 41.26 -15.18 7.65
CA ASP A 388 40.15 -14.49 7.01
C ASP A 388 40.04 -14.82 5.51
N LEU A 389 41.18 -14.93 4.82
CA LEU A 389 41.23 -15.38 3.42
C LEU A 389 40.73 -16.82 3.26
N GLU A 390 41.18 -17.73 4.13
CA GLU A 390 40.72 -19.13 4.14
C GLU A 390 39.23 -19.23 4.47
N PHE A 391 38.75 -18.42 5.42
CA PHE A 391 37.32 -18.31 5.73
C PHE A 391 36.53 -17.90 4.49
N ASN A 392 36.91 -16.82 3.82
CA ASN A 392 36.21 -16.33 2.63
C ASN A 392 36.20 -17.35 1.49
N ALA A 393 37.30 -18.08 1.27
CA ALA A 393 37.35 -19.15 0.28
C ALA A 393 36.36 -20.28 0.57
N ARG A 394 36.32 -20.76 1.82
CA ARG A 394 35.34 -21.77 2.26
C ARG A 394 33.91 -21.25 2.20
N PHE A 395 33.71 -20.00 2.59
CA PHE A 395 32.40 -19.35 2.58
C PHE A 395 31.82 -19.21 1.17
N LEU A 396 32.65 -18.83 0.18
CA LEU A 396 32.23 -18.77 -1.21
C LEU A 396 31.95 -20.16 -1.80
N GLU A 397 32.71 -21.18 -1.41
CA GLU A 397 32.47 -22.56 -1.87
C GLU A 397 31.19 -23.17 -1.30
N GLN A 398 30.95 -23.00 0.00
CA GLN A 398 29.80 -23.58 0.70
C GLN A 398 28.53 -22.71 0.62
N GLY A 399 28.68 -21.40 0.48
CA GLY A 399 27.58 -20.45 0.46
C GLY A 399 26.85 -20.41 -0.89
N HIS A 400 27.46 -20.95 -1.94
CA HIS A 400 26.97 -20.93 -3.32
C HIS A 400 26.60 -19.51 -3.78
N PRO A 401 27.51 -18.80 -4.49
CA PRO A 401 27.34 -17.39 -4.85
C PRO A 401 26.04 -17.05 -5.60
N VAL A 402 25.37 -18.03 -6.21
CA VAL A 402 24.05 -17.85 -6.83
C VAL A 402 22.99 -17.31 -5.87
N HIS A 403 23.12 -17.54 -4.55
CA HIS A 403 22.22 -16.95 -3.56
C HIS A 403 22.39 -15.43 -3.44
N ASN A 404 23.59 -14.91 -3.72
CA ASN A 404 23.88 -13.49 -3.68
C ASN A 404 25.16 -13.14 -4.47
N ILE A 405 25.01 -13.01 -5.79
CA ILE A 405 26.16 -12.83 -6.68
C ILE A 405 26.88 -11.49 -6.43
N GLU A 406 26.14 -10.44 -6.04
CA GLU A 406 26.70 -9.14 -5.68
C GLU A 406 27.59 -9.24 -4.44
N TYR A 407 27.10 -9.89 -3.38
CA TYR A 407 27.88 -10.06 -2.16
C TYR A 407 29.11 -10.95 -2.37
N ALA A 408 28.98 -12.00 -3.18
CA ALA A 408 30.12 -12.86 -3.51
C ALA A 408 31.26 -12.10 -4.22
N ILE A 409 30.92 -11.16 -5.11
CA ILE A 409 31.91 -10.28 -5.75
C ILE A 409 32.58 -9.38 -4.71
N ARG A 410 31.80 -8.80 -3.78
CA ARG A 410 32.34 -7.97 -2.68
C ARG A 410 33.25 -8.75 -1.74
N ILE A 411 32.92 -10.00 -1.43
CA ILE A 411 33.81 -10.90 -0.65
C ILE A 411 35.14 -11.12 -1.37
N LEU A 412 35.11 -11.29 -2.69
CA LEU A 412 36.33 -11.43 -3.48
C LEU A 412 37.16 -10.14 -3.49
N GLN A 413 36.51 -8.98 -3.65
CA GLN A 413 37.17 -7.67 -3.56
C GLN A 413 37.81 -7.47 -2.16
N GLY A 414 37.09 -7.80 -1.09
CA GLY A 414 37.61 -7.78 0.28
C GLY A 414 38.81 -8.71 0.47
N SER A 415 38.74 -9.92 -0.08
CA SER A 415 39.85 -10.90 -0.05
C SER A 415 41.10 -10.36 -0.75
N ARG A 416 40.95 -9.62 -1.86
CA ARG A 416 42.10 -8.95 -2.51
C ARG A 416 42.73 -7.89 -1.61
N SER A 417 41.92 -7.11 -0.89
CA SER A 417 42.43 -6.12 0.07
C SER A 417 43.16 -6.78 1.25
N LEU A 418 42.62 -7.88 1.78
CA LEU A 418 43.25 -8.67 2.85
C LEU A 418 44.61 -9.24 2.41
N LEU A 419 44.69 -9.78 1.19
CA LEU A 419 45.95 -10.28 0.64
C LEU A 419 47.00 -9.17 0.46
N GLY A 420 46.58 -7.98 0.04
CA GLY A 420 47.46 -6.80 -0.05
C GLY A 420 48.07 -6.43 1.31
N LYS A 421 47.24 -6.32 2.35
CA LYS A 421 47.68 -6.06 3.73
C LYS A 421 48.63 -7.14 4.24
N LEU A 422 48.34 -8.40 3.94
CA LEU A 422 49.21 -9.52 4.32
C LEU A 422 50.57 -9.45 3.62
N GLY A 423 50.60 -8.98 2.37
CA GLY A 423 51.83 -8.71 1.64
C GLY A 423 52.69 -7.62 2.29
N GLU A 424 52.07 -6.54 2.76
CA GLU A 424 52.74 -5.47 3.51
C GLU A 424 53.36 -5.99 4.81
N VAL A 425 52.59 -6.74 5.61
CA VAL A 425 53.05 -7.33 6.88
C VAL A 425 54.16 -8.36 6.68
N SER A 426 54.10 -9.14 5.60
CA SER A 426 55.10 -10.16 5.29
C SER A 426 56.35 -9.62 4.57
N GLY A 427 56.34 -8.35 4.15
CA GLY A 427 57.41 -7.74 3.36
C GLY A 427 57.57 -8.37 1.96
N ARG A 428 56.53 -9.07 1.47
CA ARG A 428 56.50 -9.73 0.16
C ARG A 428 55.18 -9.42 -0.54
N ALA A 429 55.25 -8.90 -1.75
CA ALA A 429 54.04 -8.74 -2.55
C ALA A 429 53.46 -10.11 -2.92
N GLY A 430 52.15 -10.30 -2.70
CA GLY A 430 51.44 -11.47 -3.20
C GLY A 430 51.26 -11.43 -4.71
N GLU A 431 50.98 -12.59 -5.32
CA GLU A 431 50.64 -12.66 -6.74
C GLU A 431 49.41 -11.79 -7.10
N PRO A 432 49.40 -11.15 -8.28
CA PRO A 432 48.24 -10.39 -8.74
C PRO A 432 46.95 -11.23 -8.77
N SER A 433 45.83 -10.65 -8.32
CA SER A 433 44.52 -11.31 -8.40
C SER A 433 44.02 -11.39 -9.85
N LEU A 434 43.42 -12.51 -10.25
CA LEU A 434 42.63 -12.53 -11.48
C LEU A 434 41.38 -11.69 -11.27
N ARG A 435 41.10 -10.80 -12.21
CA ARG A 435 39.86 -10.01 -12.25
C ARG A 435 39.00 -10.52 -13.40
N PRO A 436 37.94 -11.30 -13.12
CA PRO A 436 36.98 -11.68 -14.14
C PRO A 436 36.27 -10.43 -14.69
N ALA A 437 35.85 -10.46 -15.96
CA ALA A 437 35.17 -9.34 -16.62
C ALA A 437 33.94 -8.82 -15.85
N PHE A 438 33.19 -9.71 -15.19
CA PHE A 438 32.00 -9.37 -14.40
C PHE A 438 32.29 -8.83 -12.99
N ALA A 439 33.56 -8.70 -12.62
CA ALA A 439 34.03 -8.26 -11.31
C ALA A 439 35.30 -7.38 -11.42
N GLN A 440 35.40 -6.60 -12.51
CA GLN A 440 36.50 -5.66 -12.74
C GLN A 440 36.35 -4.42 -11.85
N ASP A 441 35.14 -3.86 -11.83
CA ASP A 441 34.74 -2.68 -11.06
C ASP A 441 33.36 -2.89 -10.42
N ASP A 442 32.89 -1.86 -9.69
CA ASP A 442 31.64 -1.90 -8.94
C ASP A 442 30.37 -1.96 -9.81
N PHE A 443 30.48 -1.72 -11.13
CA PHE A 443 29.36 -1.74 -12.07
C PHE A 443 29.43 -2.90 -13.09
N SER A 444 30.56 -3.58 -13.18
CA SER A 444 30.79 -4.72 -14.08
C SER A 444 29.78 -5.83 -13.85
N TYR A 445 29.37 -6.05 -12.59
CA TYR A 445 28.34 -7.04 -12.28
C TYR A 445 26.95 -6.59 -12.78
N CYS A 446 26.66 -5.29 -12.77
CA CYS A 446 25.37 -4.77 -13.24
C CYS A 446 25.18 -5.09 -14.71
N THR A 447 26.21 -4.92 -15.54
CA THR A 447 26.15 -5.19 -16.98
C THR A 447 26.25 -6.69 -17.27
N GLU A 448 27.25 -7.36 -16.72
CA GLU A 448 27.55 -8.75 -17.08
C GLU A 448 26.64 -9.76 -16.40
N SER A 449 26.21 -9.51 -15.16
CA SER A 449 25.43 -10.48 -14.39
C SER A 449 23.92 -10.23 -14.47
N CYS A 450 23.48 -9.02 -14.82
CA CYS A 450 22.05 -8.64 -14.80
C CYS A 450 21.56 -8.03 -16.12
N HIS A 451 22.06 -6.84 -16.49
CA HIS A 451 21.54 -6.05 -17.61
C HIS A 451 21.90 -6.57 -19.01
N GLY A 452 22.70 -7.63 -19.11
CA GLY A 452 22.83 -8.43 -20.34
C GLY A 452 21.56 -9.23 -20.67
N PHE A 453 20.72 -9.53 -19.67
CA PHE A 453 19.45 -10.26 -19.84
C PHE A 453 18.23 -9.37 -19.71
N ILE A 454 18.33 -8.39 -18.79
CA ILE A 454 17.24 -7.50 -18.45
C ILE A 454 17.36 -6.25 -19.32
N ALA A 455 16.43 -6.11 -20.27
CA ALA A 455 16.35 -4.94 -21.12
C ALA A 455 16.18 -3.68 -20.28
N ARG A 456 17.06 -2.70 -20.49
CA ARG A 456 16.89 -1.35 -19.98
C ARG A 456 15.98 -0.59 -20.94
N PRO A 457 14.99 0.17 -20.45
CA PRO A 457 14.27 1.13 -21.28
C PRO A 457 15.28 2.05 -21.97
N ASP A 458 15.15 2.19 -23.29
CA ASP A 458 16.03 3.03 -24.09
C ASP A 458 15.19 3.74 -25.17
N PRO A 459 14.93 5.06 -25.04
CA PRO A 459 15.40 5.91 -23.95
C PRO A 459 14.70 5.64 -22.61
N TYR A 460 15.38 5.95 -21.51
CA TYR A 460 14.82 5.97 -20.16
C TYR A 460 14.25 7.35 -19.84
N ASP A 461 13.02 7.42 -19.34
CA ASP A 461 12.40 8.69 -18.94
C ASP A 461 12.90 9.12 -17.54
N PHE A 462 13.77 10.12 -17.50
CA PHE A 462 14.26 10.74 -16.29
C PHE A 462 13.55 12.08 -16.07
N GLN A 463 12.46 12.05 -15.28
CA GLN A 463 11.68 13.23 -14.91
C GLN A 463 11.23 14.09 -16.12
N GLY A 464 10.87 13.46 -17.24
CA GLY A 464 10.44 14.13 -18.46
C GLY A 464 11.54 14.40 -19.49
N VAL A 465 12.77 13.95 -19.22
CA VAL A 465 13.90 13.95 -20.15
C VAL A 465 14.18 12.53 -20.60
N ASP A 466 14.20 12.31 -21.91
CA ASP A 466 14.58 11.01 -22.47
C ASP A 466 16.10 10.85 -22.46
N VAL A 467 16.58 9.88 -21.68
CA VAL A 467 17.99 9.54 -21.53
C VAL A 467 18.30 8.25 -22.31
N PRO A 468 18.88 8.34 -23.51
CA PRO A 468 19.28 7.17 -24.28
C PRO A 468 20.55 6.54 -23.67
N HIS A 469 20.39 5.44 -22.91
CA HIS A 469 21.50 4.76 -22.26
C HIS A 469 22.51 4.22 -23.27
N SER A 470 22.05 3.70 -24.42
CA SER A 470 22.94 3.18 -25.46
C SER A 470 23.87 4.27 -26.00
N TYR A 471 23.36 5.47 -26.25
CA TYR A 471 24.17 6.59 -26.71
C TYR A 471 25.21 7.00 -25.66
N HIS A 472 24.78 7.25 -24.41
CA HIS A 472 25.68 7.74 -23.37
C HIS A 472 26.80 6.75 -23.04
N VAL A 473 26.47 5.45 -22.94
CA VAL A 473 27.46 4.43 -22.57
C VAL A 473 28.30 3.98 -23.76
N LYS A 474 27.69 3.71 -24.92
CA LYS A 474 28.41 3.12 -26.07
C LYS A 474 29.03 4.18 -26.99
N SER A 475 28.33 5.29 -27.23
CA SER A 475 28.77 6.31 -28.20
C SER A 475 29.52 7.44 -27.54
N ALA A 476 29.04 7.94 -26.39
CA ALA A 476 29.70 9.00 -25.64
C ALA A 476 30.76 8.49 -24.65
N GLY A 477 30.82 7.16 -24.41
CA GLY A 477 31.86 6.53 -23.60
C GLY A 477 31.76 6.81 -22.10
N LEU A 478 30.59 7.21 -21.60
CA LEU A 478 30.40 7.48 -20.18
C LEU A 478 30.34 6.19 -19.36
N THR A 479 30.92 6.23 -18.16
CA THR A 479 30.88 5.15 -17.19
C THR A 479 29.60 5.21 -16.35
N CYS A 480 29.19 4.08 -15.76
CA CYS A 480 27.90 3.98 -15.06
C CYS A 480 27.82 4.88 -13.81
N ASP A 481 28.94 5.05 -13.10
CA ASP A 481 29.09 5.90 -11.91
C ASP A 481 28.91 7.39 -12.19
N THR A 482 28.97 7.80 -13.46
CA THR A 482 28.63 9.18 -13.87
C THR A 482 27.19 9.54 -13.47
N CYS A 483 26.28 8.56 -13.53
CA CYS A 483 24.86 8.77 -13.27
C CYS A 483 24.32 7.92 -12.12
N HIS A 484 24.92 6.77 -11.82
CA HIS A 484 24.43 5.83 -10.81
C HIS A 484 25.28 5.81 -9.55
N GLU A 485 24.61 5.65 -8.41
CA GLU A 485 25.30 5.48 -7.13
C GLU A 485 25.81 4.04 -6.99
N ALA A 486 27.09 3.88 -6.64
CA ALA A 486 27.69 2.56 -6.44
C ALA A 486 26.97 1.79 -5.31
N GLY A 487 26.70 0.50 -5.54
CA GLY A 487 26.12 -0.40 -4.55
C GLY A 487 24.62 -0.23 -4.26
N LYS A 488 23.96 0.81 -4.79
CA LYS A 488 22.51 1.03 -4.64
C LYS A 488 21.78 0.87 -5.98
N HIS A 489 20.94 -0.16 -6.08
CA HIS A 489 20.22 -0.44 -7.31
C HIS A 489 19.23 0.68 -7.65
N LYS A 490 19.28 1.16 -8.90
CA LYS A 490 18.47 2.27 -9.45
C LYS A 490 18.66 3.64 -8.76
N ALA A 491 19.56 3.74 -7.79
CA ALA A 491 19.91 5.03 -7.23
C ALA A 491 20.73 5.82 -8.27
N LEU A 492 20.46 7.11 -8.34
CA LEU A 492 21.16 8.04 -9.21
C LEU A 492 21.94 9.01 -8.35
N VAL A 493 23.13 9.39 -8.80
CA VAL A 493 23.86 10.55 -8.24
C VAL A 493 23.24 11.87 -8.72
N LEU A 494 22.48 11.82 -9.82
CA LEU A 494 21.71 12.94 -10.37
C LEU A 494 20.35 13.02 -9.66
N GLY A 495 20.04 14.18 -9.08
CA GLY A 495 18.78 14.44 -8.40
C GLY A 495 17.70 15.02 -9.32
N SER A 496 18.09 15.72 -10.38
CA SER A 496 17.14 16.38 -11.29
C SER A 496 17.70 16.53 -12.71
N PRO A 497 16.86 16.81 -13.72
CA PRO A 497 17.31 17.13 -15.07
C PRO A 497 18.32 18.28 -15.18
N LYS A 498 18.40 19.17 -14.16
CA LYS A 498 19.39 20.26 -14.13
C LYS A 498 20.82 19.74 -14.08
N ASP A 499 21.02 18.55 -13.52
CA ASP A 499 22.35 17.96 -13.35
C ASP A 499 22.95 17.49 -14.69
N CYS A 500 22.14 17.48 -15.77
CA CYS A 500 22.61 17.26 -17.14
C CYS A 500 23.21 18.52 -17.78
N ALA A 501 22.95 19.71 -17.22
CA ALA A 501 23.35 20.99 -17.79
C ALA A 501 24.87 21.12 -18.04
N PRO A 502 25.78 20.68 -17.12
CA PRO A 502 27.22 20.84 -17.31
C PRO A 502 27.78 20.15 -18.56
N CYS A 503 27.12 19.11 -19.06
CA CYS A 503 27.53 18.39 -20.27
C CYS A 503 26.72 18.81 -21.51
N HIS A 504 25.48 19.28 -21.34
CA HIS A 504 24.55 19.47 -22.45
C HIS A 504 23.97 20.88 -22.60
N HIS A 505 23.65 21.61 -21.53
CA HIS A 505 22.95 22.89 -21.68
C HIS A 505 23.88 24.08 -21.92
N ASP A 506 25.16 23.97 -21.55
CA ASP A 506 26.19 24.96 -21.87
C ASP A 506 26.88 24.69 -23.21
N SER A 507 26.48 23.62 -23.92
CA SER A 507 27.04 23.25 -25.21
C SER A 507 26.27 23.91 -26.35
N ALA A 508 26.94 24.76 -27.14
CA ALA A 508 26.39 25.38 -28.34
C ALA A 508 25.92 24.37 -29.42
N GLN A 509 26.24 23.07 -29.27
CA GLN A 509 25.90 21.99 -30.20
C GLN A 509 24.71 21.14 -29.71
N ALA A 510 24.12 21.45 -28.55
CA ALA A 510 23.05 20.66 -27.99
C ALA A 510 21.74 20.82 -28.78
N SER A 511 21.19 19.69 -29.21
CA SER A 511 19.89 19.64 -29.87
C SER A 511 18.83 19.29 -28.84
N CYS A 512 17.94 20.24 -28.53
CA CYS A 512 16.83 20.06 -27.58
C CYS A 512 16.01 18.79 -27.91
N ALA A 513 15.80 18.51 -29.20
CA ALA A 513 15.08 17.36 -29.72
C ALA A 513 15.65 15.99 -29.30
N ARG A 514 16.95 15.89 -28.98
CA ARG A 514 17.54 14.60 -28.56
C ARG A 514 17.08 14.16 -27.17
N CYS A 515 16.81 15.12 -26.29
CA CYS A 515 16.45 14.89 -24.90
C CYS A 515 14.98 15.19 -24.61
N HIS A 516 14.38 16.08 -25.41
CA HIS A 516 12.97 16.44 -25.37
C HIS A 516 12.24 16.07 -26.67
N PRO A 517 12.38 14.82 -27.18
CA PRO A 517 11.84 14.45 -28.49
C PRO A 517 10.32 14.52 -28.51
N ARG A 518 9.64 14.35 -27.37
CA ARG A 518 8.17 14.41 -27.29
C ARG A 518 7.66 15.84 -27.37
N GLN A 519 8.31 16.77 -26.67
CA GLN A 519 8.03 18.20 -26.72
C GLN A 519 8.27 18.71 -28.13
N GLU A 520 9.43 18.38 -28.72
CA GLU A 520 9.78 18.72 -30.10
C GLU A 520 8.77 18.15 -31.10
N ALA A 521 8.44 16.86 -30.99
CA ALA A 521 7.49 16.21 -31.91
C ALA A 521 6.08 16.80 -31.79
N LEU A 522 5.65 17.17 -30.59
CA LEU A 522 4.36 17.83 -30.40
C LEU A 522 4.39 19.26 -30.99
N TYR A 523 5.45 20.03 -30.73
CA TYR A 523 5.64 21.38 -31.23
C TYR A 523 5.67 21.42 -32.77
N LYS A 524 6.41 20.49 -33.38
CA LYS A 524 6.53 20.36 -34.85
C LYS A 524 5.43 19.53 -35.50
N GLY A 525 4.51 18.96 -34.73
CA GLY A 525 3.46 18.06 -35.25
C GLY A 525 3.98 16.73 -35.83
N THR A 526 5.23 16.35 -35.58
CA THR A 526 5.87 15.12 -36.09
C THR A 526 5.66 13.92 -35.15
N LEU A 527 4.41 13.71 -34.73
CA LEU A 527 4.06 12.69 -33.75
C LEU A 527 4.29 11.25 -34.27
N PRO A 528 4.66 10.29 -33.39
CA PRO A 528 4.81 8.89 -33.77
C PRO A 528 3.55 8.29 -34.42
N ALA A 529 3.69 7.67 -35.59
CA ALA A 529 2.57 7.10 -36.36
C ALA A 529 1.76 6.07 -35.56
N GLY A 530 2.41 5.30 -34.68
CA GLY A 530 1.77 4.29 -33.83
C GLY A 530 0.75 4.86 -32.83
N LEU A 531 0.79 6.17 -32.54
CA LEU A 531 -0.19 6.81 -31.65
C LEU A 531 -1.52 7.10 -32.36
N GLY A 532 -1.59 7.09 -33.70
CA GLY A 532 -2.80 7.46 -34.42
C GLY A 532 -3.29 8.89 -34.16
N MET A 533 -2.41 9.76 -33.67
CA MET A 533 -2.63 11.19 -33.48
C MET A 533 -2.27 11.93 -34.77
N LYS A 534 -3.08 12.92 -35.14
CA LYS A 534 -2.75 13.86 -36.22
C LYS A 534 -2.59 15.24 -35.61
N ALA A 535 -1.38 15.79 -35.66
CA ALA A 535 -1.09 17.15 -35.23
C ALA A 535 -0.48 17.93 -36.39
N VAL A 536 -0.99 19.15 -36.59
CA VAL A 536 -0.31 20.16 -37.43
C VAL A 536 0.74 20.83 -36.54
N PRO A 537 1.90 21.25 -37.08
CA PRO A 537 2.86 22.06 -36.31
C PRO A 537 2.17 23.23 -35.59
N ASP A 538 2.70 23.61 -34.43
CA ASP A 538 2.26 24.82 -33.75
C ASP A 538 2.51 26.04 -34.64
N THR A 539 1.67 27.07 -34.50
CA THR A 539 1.80 28.31 -35.29
C THR A 539 3.16 28.99 -35.11
N MET A 540 3.81 28.79 -33.95
CA MET A 540 5.12 29.36 -33.67
C MET A 540 6.28 28.50 -34.18
N ALA A 541 6.05 27.21 -34.47
CA ALA A 541 7.12 26.25 -34.80
C ALA A 541 7.89 26.55 -36.08
N ALA A 542 7.36 27.43 -36.94
CA ALA A 542 8.02 27.86 -38.17
C ALA A 542 9.11 28.93 -37.95
N SER A 543 9.07 29.66 -36.83
CA SER A 543 9.92 30.85 -36.64
C SER A 543 10.49 31.01 -35.24
N VAL A 544 10.01 30.23 -34.27
CA VAL A 544 10.47 30.29 -32.88
C VAL A 544 11.13 28.96 -32.52
N GLY A 545 12.36 29.03 -32.03
CA GLY A 545 13.12 27.91 -31.50
C GLY A 545 12.84 27.68 -30.02
N CYS A 546 13.26 26.53 -29.51
CA CYS A 546 13.08 26.19 -28.09
C CYS A 546 13.76 27.21 -27.16
N ALA A 547 14.95 27.70 -27.55
CA ALA A 547 15.75 28.62 -26.75
C ALA A 547 15.21 30.06 -26.71
N ASP A 548 14.25 30.39 -27.59
CA ASP A 548 13.60 31.70 -27.59
C ASP A 548 12.54 31.79 -26.48
N CYS A 549 12.00 30.64 -26.06
CA CYS A 549 11.05 30.54 -24.96
C CYS A 549 11.68 30.05 -23.66
N HIS A 550 12.75 29.27 -23.75
CA HIS A 550 13.42 28.62 -22.64
C HIS A 550 14.90 29.00 -22.55
N ASP A 551 15.36 29.35 -21.36
CA ASP A 551 16.79 29.42 -21.07
C ASP A 551 17.33 27.99 -20.82
N PRO A 552 18.18 27.44 -21.70
CA PRO A 552 18.71 26.09 -21.51
C PRO A 552 19.61 26.01 -20.26
N THR A 553 20.30 27.08 -19.87
CA THR A 553 21.31 27.03 -18.80
C THR A 553 20.71 26.93 -17.39
N LYS A 554 19.42 27.22 -17.24
CA LYS A 554 18.72 27.19 -15.96
C LYS A 554 17.38 26.50 -16.08
N SER A 555 16.96 25.83 -15.01
CA SER A 555 15.57 25.36 -14.93
C SER A 555 14.68 26.51 -14.54
N GLU A 556 13.79 26.86 -15.46
CA GLU A 556 12.91 28.00 -15.33
C GLU A 556 11.61 27.64 -14.65
N ALA A 557 11.19 28.49 -13.70
CA ALA A 557 9.82 28.49 -13.25
C ALA A 557 8.92 28.89 -14.42
N LEU A 558 7.68 28.41 -14.44
CA LEU A 558 6.72 28.78 -15.47
C LEU A 558 6.58 30.31 -15.63
N ALA A 559 6.66 31.05 -14.53
CA ALA A 559 6.58 32.50 -14.57
C ALA A 559 7.69 33.14 -15.42
N GLU A 560 8.89 32.55 -15.45
CA GLU A 560 9.99 33.05 -16.29
C GLU A 560 9.78 32.68 -17.76
N VAL A 561 9.30 31.46 -18.05
CA VAL A 561 8.89 31.07 -19.40
C VAL A 561 7.74 31.93 -19.91
N ALA A 562 6.79 32.33 -19.04
CA ALA A 562 5.70 33.21 -19.44
C ALA A 562 6.22 34.59 -19.88
N LYS A 563 7.20 35.16 -19.16
CA LYS A 563 7.81 36.45 -19.51
C LYS A 563 8.49 36.44 -20.88
N SER A 564 9.01 35.30 -21.36
CA SER A 564 9.62 35.25 -22.70
C SER A 564 8.58 35.50 -23.81
N CYS A 565 7.30 35.19 -23.57
CA CYS A 565 6.22 35.55 -24.48
C CYS A 565 6.09 37.07 -24.66
N GLU A 566 6.38 37.86 -23.62
CA GLU A 566 6.28 39.34 -23.67
C GLU A 566 7.34 39.99 -24.57
N GLY A 567 8.37 39.22 -24.98
CA GLY A 567 9.35 39.66 -25.97
C GLY A 567 8.81 39.73 -27.40
N CYS A 568 7.69 39.04 -27.69
CA CYS A 568 7.06 39.01 -29.03
C CYS A 568 5.56 39.33 -29.00
N HIS A 569 4.90 39.12 -27.86
CA HIS A 569 3.49 39.38 -27.61
C HIS A 569 3.34 40.45 -26.53
N ASP A 570 2.17 41.08 -26.43
CA ASP A 570 1.85 41.92 -25.28
C ASP A 570 1.62 41.06 -24.02
N ALA A 571 1.22 41.69 -22.91
CA ALA A 571 0.95 40.99 -21.64
C ALA A 571 -0.12 39.88 -21.78
N GLN A 572 -0.88 39.85 -22.87
CA GLN A 572 -1.83 38.78 -23.18
C GLN A 572 -1.14 37.43 -23.43
N GLY A 573 0.09 37.42 -23.98
CA GLY A 573 0.82 36.18 -24.25
C GLY A 573 1.12 35.37 -22.98
N SER A 574 1.55 36.05 -21.91
CA SER A 574 1.75 35.46 -20.57
C SER A 574 0.44 34.90 -19.98
N ALA A 575 -0.67 35.63 -20.16
CA ALA A 575 -1.99 35.23 -19.68
C ALA A 575 -2.53 34.00 -20.42
N ASP A 576 -2.29 33.92 -21.74
CA ASP A 576 -2.71 32.83 -22.59
C ASP A 576 -2.03 31.50 -22.20
N LEU A 577 -0.73 31.51 -21.91
CA LEU A 577 -0.01 30.31 -21.45
C LEU A 577 -0.61 29.74 -20.16
N ALA A 578 -0.93 30.61 -19.19
CA ALA A 578 -1.58 30.19 -17.95
C ALA A 578 -2.98 29.62 -18.19
N ALA A 579 -3.76 30.26 -19.08
CA ALA A 579 -5.08 29.80 -19.47
C ALA A 579 -5.03 28.43 -20.17
N TRP A 580 -4.11 28.22 -21.12
CA TRP A 580 -3.92 26.95 -21.82
C TRP A 580 -3.59 25.81 -20.85
N ARG A 581 -2.71 26.05 -19.87
CA ARG A 581 -2.39 25.04 -18.85
C ARG A 581 -3.62 24.63 -18.04
N LYS A 582 -4.43 25.61 -17.65
CA LYS A 582 -5.65 25.36 -16.87
C LYS A 582 -6.66 24.57 -17.70
N ASP A 583 -6.95 25.00 -18.93
CA ASP A 583 -7.89 24.30 -19.82
C ASP A 583 -7.44 22.85 -20.12
N LEU A 584 -6.16 22.63 -20.44
CA LEU A 584 -5.62 21.29 -20.68
C LEU A 584 -5.70 20.40 -19.43
N ALA A 585 -5.48 20.97 -18.23
CA ALA A 585 -5.62 20.22 -16.99
C ALA A 585 -7.07 19.79 -16.75
N GLU A 586 -8.04 20.70 -16.91
CA GLU A 586 -9.47 20.40 -16.75
C GLU A 586 -9.96 19.37 -17.77
N ARG A 587 -9.51 19.46 -19.03
CA ARG A 587 -9.79 18.45 -20.06
C ARG A 587 -9.26 17.08 -19.66
N ARG A 588 -8.01 17.02 -19.22
CA ARG A 588 -7.37 15.78 -18.80
C ARG A 588 -8.10 15.15 -17.61
N ASP A 589 -8.54 15.94 -16.64
CA ASP A 589 -9.25 15.42 -15.48
C ASP A 589 -10.59 14.77 -15.88
N ARG A 590 -11.30 15.35 -16.87
CA ARG A 590 -12.48 14.71 -17.47
C ARG A 590 -12.14 13.40 -18.18
N VAL A 591 -11.07 13.37 -18.97
CA VAL A 591 -10.61 12.15 -19.66
C VAL A 591 -10.25 11.05 -18.65
N ARG A 592 -9.51 11.38 -17.58
CA ARG A 592 -9.13 10.43 -16.52
C ARG A 592 -10.34 9.84 -15.80
N ALA A 593 -11.33 10.67 -15.47
CA ALA A 593 -12.58 10.19 -14.88
C ALA A 593 -13.29 9.16 -15.79
N LEU A 594 -13.30 9.39 -17.11
CA LEU A 594 -13.87 8.45 -18.08
C LEU A 594 -13.01 7.18 -18.27
N GLU A 595 -11.67 7.28 -18.19
CA GLU A 595 -10.79 6.11 -18.20
C GLU A 595 -11.07 5.20 -17.00
N ASP A 596 -11.25 5.77 -15.81
CA ASP A 596 -11.55 5.01 -14.60
C ASP A 596 -12.93 4.34 -14.69
N GLU A 597 -13.94 5.05 -15.20
CA GLU A 597 -15.26 4.47 -15.48
C GLU A 597 -15.18 3.32 -16.52
N ALA A 598 -14.37 3.48 -17.56
CA ALA A 598 -14.14 2.45 -18.56
C ALA A 598 -13.43 1.22 -17.97
N ARG A 599 -12.41 1.41 -17.12
CA ARG A 599 -11.71 0.32 -16.40
C ARG A 599 -12.66 -0.45 -15.50
N LEU A 600 -13.52 0.25 -14.75
CA LEU A 600 -14.54 -0.37 -13.90
C LEU A 600 -15.52 -1.21 -14.72
N SER A 601 -16.04 -0.64 -15.82
CA SER A 601 -16.96 -1.33 -16.74
C SER A 601 -16.33 -2.57 -17.36
N LEU A 602 -15.06 -2.47 -17.78
CA LEU A 602 -14.28 -3.59 -18.31
C LEU A 602 -14.08 -4.70 -17.28
N GLY A 603 -13.77 -4.34 -16.03
CA GLY A 603 -13.63 -5.30 -14.93
C GLY A 603 -14.92 -6.08 -14.65
N LEU A 604 -16.08 -5.43 -14.76
CA LEU A 604 -17.38 -6.09 -14.64
C LEU A 604 -17.64 -7.09 -15.77
N LEU A 605 -17.31 -6.73 -17.02
CA LEU A 605 -17.42 -7.63 -18.17
C LEU A 605 -16.50 -8.85 -18.04
N THR A 606 -15.25 -8.65 -17.60
CA THR A 606 -14.30 -9.75 -17.37
C THR A 606 -14.81 -10.74 -16.33
N ARG A 607 -15.42 -10.25 -15.21
CA ARG A 607 -16.04 -11.13 -14.20
C ARG A 607 -17.20 -11.95 -14.74
N ARG A 608 -17.91 -11.43 -15.75
CA ARG A 608 -19.00 -12.13 -16.45
C ARG A 608 -18.50 -13.02 -17.60
N GLN A 609 -17.18 -13.16 -17.76
CA GLN A 609 -16.54 -13.92 -18.86
C GLN A 609 -16.95 -13.42 -20.25
N ALA A 610 -17.35 -12.15 -20.37
CA ALA A 610 -17.67 -11.54 -21.66
C ALA A 610 -16.39 -11.23 -22.45
N PRO A 611 -16.44 -11.18 -23.81
CA PRO A 611 -15.28 -10.81 -24.61
C PRO A 611 -14.82 -9.37 -24.33
N THR A 612 -13.62 -9.19 -23.78
CA THR A 612 -13.09 -7.87 -23.39
C THR A 612 -11.90 -7.38 -24.21
N THR A 613 -11.34 -8.21 -25.08
CA THR A 613 -10.09 -7.92 -25.82
C THR A 613 -10.17 -6.64 -26.66
N SER A 614 -11.29 -6.41 -27.36
CA SER A 614 -11.49 -5.21 -28.18
C SER A 614 -11.56 -3.94 -27.32
N TYR A 615 -12.32 -3.99 -26.23
CA TYR A 615 -12.48 -2.86 -25.30
C TYR A 615 -11.17 -2.52 -24.58
N SER A 616 -10.45 -3.53 -24.10
CA SER A 616 -9.13 -3.36 -23.49
C SER A 616 -8.14 -2.71 -24.45
N ARG A 617 -8.10 -3.13 -25.72
CA ARG A 617 -7.23 -2.53 -26.74
C ARG A 617 -7.58 -1.07 -27.02
N ARG A 618 -8.87 -0.73 -27.16
CA ARG A 618 -9.32 0.66 -27.38
C ARG A 618 -9.01 1.56 -26.20
N LEU A 619 -9.25 1.08 -24.98
CA LEU A 619 -8.93 1.80 -23.75
C LEU A 619 -7.42 2.06 -23.65
N GLN A 620 -6.59 1.05 -23.91
CA GLN A 620 -5.15 1.19 -23.92
C GLN A 620 -4.68 2.22 -24.96
N ALA A 621 -5.24 2.17 -26.17
CA ALA A 621 -4.89 3.11 -27.23
C ALA A 621 -5.23 4.56 -26.89
N VAL A 622 -6.32 4.82 -26.16
CA VAL A 622 -6.62 6.17 -25.64
C VAL A 622 -5.61 6.56 -24.56
N SER A 623 -5.35 5.65 -23.62
CA SER A 623 -4.44 5.88 -22.50
C SER A 623 -3.02 6.22 -22.96
N ASP A 624 -2.52 5.51 -23.97
CA ASP A 624 -1.20 5.75 -24.54
C ASP A 624 -1.06 7.17 -25.11
N ARG A 625 -2.11 7.69 -25.77
CA ARG A 625 -2.12 9.07 -26.31
C ARG A 625 -2.17 10.11 -25.20
N VAL A 626 -2.98 9.90 -24.17
CA VAL A 626 -3.08 10.80 -23.01
C VAL A 626 -1.76 10.85 -22.25
N VAL A 627 -1.15 9.69 -21.99
CA VAL A 627 0.17 9.59 -21.35
C VAL A 627 1.24 10.28 -22.19
N TYR A 628 1.20 10.11 -23.52
CA TYR A 628 2.12 10.80 -24.41
C TYR A 628 1.99 12.33 -24.29
N LEU A 629 0.77 12.88 -24.30
CA LEU A 629 0.52 14.32 -24.15
C LEU A 629 0.96 14.87 -22.78
N ASP A 630 0.77 14.10 -21.70
CA ASP A 630 1.24 14.47 -20.36
C ASP A 630 2.78 14.55 -20.29
N ARG A 631 3.47 13.67 -21.02
CA ARG A 631 4.94 13.67 -21.13
C ARG A 631 5.44 14.78 -22.07
N ALA A 632 4.79 14.97 -23.21
CA ALA A 632 5.11 16.03 -24.17
C ALA A 632 4.77 17.44 -23.66
N LYS A 633 4.01 17.54 -22.56
CA LYS A 633 3.44 18.79 -22.02
C LYS A 633 2.62 19.51 -23.09
N GLY A 634 1.31 19.26 -23.09
CA GLY A 634 0.38 19.76 -24.11
C GLY A 634 0.46 21.24 -24.50
N VAL A 635 1.03 22.10 -23.64
CA VAL A 635 1.28 23.52 -23.95
C VAL A 635 2.23 23.74 -25.13
N HIS A 636 3.13 22.81 -25.43
CA HIS A 636 4.00 22.93 -26.60
C HIS A 636 3.21 22.85 -27.92
N ASN A 637 1.95 22.41 -27.91
CA ASN A 637 1.03 22.62 -29.03
C ASN A 637 -0.39 22.56 -28.48
N TYR A 638 -0.86 23.67 -27.91
CA TYR A 638 -2.14 23.73 -27.22
C TYR A 638 -3.29 23.23 -28.09
N LYS A 639 -3.33 23.65 -29.37
CA LYS A 639 -4.40 23.28 -30.31
C LYS A 639 -4.43 21.77 -30.55
N ALA A 640 -3.29 21.14 -30.81
CA ALA A 640 -3.21 19.70 -31.02
C ALA A 640 -3.57 18.92 -29.74
N ALA A 641 -3.07 19.36 -28.58
CA ALA A 641 -3.34 18.70 -27.30
C ALA A 641 -4.83 18.80 -26.91
N ALA A 642 -5.43 19.99 -27.04
CA ALA A 642 -6.85 20.19 -26.73
C ALA A 642 -7.76 19.40 -27.66
N ALA A 643 -7.44 19.33 -28.95
CA ALA A 643 -8.18 18.53 -29.94
C ALA A 643 -8.12 17.04 -29.64
N GLU A 644 -6.93 16.51 -29.30
CA GLU A 644 -6.78 15.09 -28.98
C GLU A 644 -7.44 14.74 -27.64
N LEU A 645 -7.38 15.61 -26.62
CA LEU A 645 -8.10 15.38 -25.36
C LEU A 645 -9.63 15.37 -25.58
N ALA A 646 -10.16 16.24 -26.43
CA ALA A 646 -11.58 16.23 -26.79
C ALA A 646 -11.97 14.94 -27.54
N ARG A 647 -11.10 14.47 -28.44
CA ARG A 647 -11.28 13.19 -29.13
C ARG A 647 -11.25 12.01 -28.15
N ALA A 648 -10.28 11.97 -27.24
CA ALA A 648 -10.18 10.95 -26.20
C ALA A 648 -11.43 10.92 -25.30
N GLU A 649 -11.94 12.09 -24.90
CA GLU A 649 -13.19 12.22 -24.14
C GLU A 649 -14.38 11.60 -24.90
N SER A 650 -14.49 11.88 -26.20
CA SER A 650 -15.54 11.31 -27.06
C SER A 650 -15.42 9.79 -27.22
N GLU A 651 -14.22 9.29 -27.51
CA GLU A 651 -13.96 7.85 -27.68
C GLU A 651 -14.25 7.06 -26.40
N LEU A 652 -13.89 7.60 -25.23
CA LEU A 652 -14.16 6.96 -23.94
C LEU A 652 -15.65 6.97 -23.59
N ARG A 653 -16.38 8.06 -23.86
CA ARG A 653 -17.85 8.08 -23.67
C ARG A 653 -18.54 7.01 -24.51
N VAL A 654 -18.13 6.86 -25.77
CA VAL A 654 -18.65 5.79 -26.65
C VAL A 654 -18.27 4.41 -26.08
N LEU A 655 -17.02 4.22 -25.67
CA LEU A 655 -16.54 2.96 -25.11
C LEU A 655 -17.31 2.54 -23.85
N VAL A 656 -17.49 3.47 -22.90
CA VAL A 656 -18.31 3.26 -21.69
C VAL A 656 -19.76 2.96 -22.06
N SER A 657 -20.34 3.69 -23.01
CA SER A 657 -21.72 3.46 -23.45
C SER A 657 -21.91 2.07 -24.07
N GLU A 658 -20.98 1.60 -24.91
CA GLU A 658 -21.02 0.26 -25.50
C GLU A 658 -20.95 -0.84 -24.42
N MET A 659 -20.03 -0.71 -23.45
CA MET A 659 -19.87 -1.67 -22.35
C MET A 659 -21.08 -1.70 -21.40
N THR A 660 -21.81 -0.60 -21.29
CA THR A 660 -22.98 -0.47 -20.42
C THR A 660 -24.30 -0.82 -21.10
N ARG A 661 -24.39 -0.70 -22.43
CA ARG A 661 -25.58 -1.11 -23.22
C ARG A 661 -25.62 -2.60 -23.53
N GLY A 662 -24.49 -3.31 -23.50
CA GLY A 662 -24.46 -4.78 -23.54
C GLY A 662 -24.89 -5.46 -22.24
N ARG A 663 -25.64 -4.76 -21.37
CA ARG A 663 -26.13 -5.23 -20.08
C ARG A 663 -27.46 -5.94 -20.18
#